data_AF-A0A5M5ZR39-F1
#
_entry.id   AF-A0A5M5ZR39-F1
#
_cell.length_a   1.000
_cell.length_b   1.000
_cell.length_c   1.000
_cell.angle_alpha   90.00
_cell.angle_beta   90.00
_cell.angle_gamma   90.00
#
_symmetry.space_group_name_H-M   'P 1'
#
loop_
_entity.id
_entity.type
_entity.pdbx_description
1 polymer ?
#
loop_
_entity_poly.entity_id
_entity_poly.type
_entity_poly.pdbx_seq_one_letter_code
_entity_poly.pdbx_strand_id
1 'polypeptide(L)'
;MVKMHKLTKGGQTIYPATIYDAVVNPKTRKSLTTEISELESSLNGGDTGYINLNIHSWVTGQWTGEGSSLTHNDNSSYKRNTEVSTLIKSGAILTMYEASGKQVKMNDYGITFKFRGSAKNKAEWSWYDSGNGILIGNTDAVEIYMTVETSNVEFLNGFVIKGAYVKGAEDKISELTESVESLEQSTTDNIEHIFNIDESVNGGNVGRIYINEDDLVTGRWTGEGKNLKADSMEGYLRTKNLYDITLKAGDLISVYDKAGKQVKANSLGLNMKFKNSTNTSSIISYQDSGTYYKLTEDAMQMAFFGTSEAVEKITGYYFKGFRIKGFDEKISDVNESIHKHINDVKITDFYHSLKILFIGSSFGVDTINYVGDIAHSYNFNIVIGNLYVGASGIKDYITFYESDRKISYYKWNLNAIAWENGTSTVKEALSDEAWDFVVIQNGAYQSADESTYWDQDEKGNITKNYVNLFADIIDRCCLFSHPVICFNMTWAYSVYHTLSSSQGSKDKWLSFGINQKQRQLGMYTELCRLAQKVLQHCPEVKFVIPSGTAVQNARGTSLRTDTTIQGVVSQSNPETGTPVTTVVPTIEEAESMTDLNQAAVDFPFMAGKDNNFMNWHYGTDLSRDCLHMTEGIGRYLVGGALWQMIGYKLSRLNFTGNTYRTTKEDKTNYRIIAVTDRRADIAQKCVIAALDNPYGVSDIME
;
A
#
# COMPACT_ATOMS: atom_id res chain seq x y z
N MET A 1 -26.59 -9.36 13.63
CA MET A 1 -27.62 -8.31 13.45
C MET A 1 -27.39 -7.22 14.47
N VAL A 2 -26.78 -6.10 14.07
CA VAL A 2 -26.61 -4.94 14.94
C VAL A 2 -27.91 -4.13 14.91
N LYS A 3 -28.49 -3.83 16.08
CA LYS A 3 -29.72 -3.03 16.18
C LYS A 3 -29.42 -1.59 15.74
N MET A 4 -29.92 -1.18 14.58
CA MET A 4 -29.92 0.22 14.14
C MET A 4 -31.13 0.94 14.74
N HIS A 5 -30.90 2.07 15.43
CA HIS A 5 -31.97 2.94 15.90
C HIS A 5 -32.36 3.94 14.81
N LYS A 6 -33.64 3.89 14.39
CA LYS A 6 -34.22 4.73 13.34
C LYS A 6 -34.68 6.05 13.96
N LEU A 7 -34.19 7.18 13.45
CA LEU A 7 -34.70 8.52 13.79
C LEU A 7 -35.37 9.14 12.56
N THR A 8 -36.57 9.71 12.74
CA THR A 8 -37.34 10.37 11.67
C THR A 8 -37.87 11.71 12.17
N LYS A 9 -37.69 12.77 11.37
CA LYS A 9 -38.39 14.06 11.51
C LYS A 9 -38.70 14.60 10.11
N GLY A 10 -39.96 14.96 9.84
CA GLY A 10 -40.36 15.64 8.60
C GLY A 10 -40.44 14.80 7.32
N GLY A 11 -40.45 13.47 7.39
CA GLY A 11 -40.60 12.59 6.22
C GLY A 11 -39.31 12.19 5.50
N GLN A 12 -38.15 12.76 5.89
CA GLN A 12 -36.84 12.23 5.49
C GLN A 12 -36.27 11.30 6.56
N THR A 13 -35.72 10.17 6.10
CA THR A 13 -35.00 9.21 6.95
C THR A 13 -33.52 9.56 6.92
N ILE A 14 -32.92 9.85 8.09
CA ILE A 14 -31.49 10.11 8.22
C ILE A 14 -30.84 8.86 8.85
N TYR A 15 -29.84 8.30 8.16
CA TYR A 15 -29.01 7.21 8.69
C TYR A 15 -27.76 7.84 9.33
N PRO A 16 -27.51 7.70 10.64
CA PRO A 16 -26.26 8.15 11.22
C PRO A 16 -25.11 7.28 10.67
N ALA A 17 -24.08 7.92 10.13
CA ALA A 17 -22.83 7.28 9.74
C ALA A 17 -22.25 6.54 10.94
N THR A 18 -21.84 5.29 10.74
CA THR A 18 -21.00 4.60 11.71
C THR A 18 -19.70 5.38 11.85
N ILE A 19 -19.23 5.52 13.10
CA ILE A 19 -18.05 6.26 13.56
C ILE A 19 -16.70 5.90 12.90
N TYR A 20 -16.69 5.17 11.79
CA TYR A 20 -15.49 4.72 11.07
C TYR A 20 -15.43 5.12 9.58
N ASP A 21 -16.53 5.59 8.96
CA ASP A 21 -16.52 6.04 7.55
C ASP A 21 -17.12 7.43 7.44
N ALA A 22 -16.26 8.46 7.43
CA ALA A 22 -16.68 9.84 7.69
C ALA A 22 -17.35 10.57 6.51
N VAL A 23 -17.33 10.06 5.27
CA VAL A 23 -17.96 10.74 4.13
C VAL A 23 -18.44 9.72 3.09
N VAL A 24 -19.75 9.70 2.83
CA VAL A 24 -20.37 8.91 1.74
C VAL A 24 -21.04 9.87 0.76
N ASN A 25 -20.81 9.65 -0.53
CA ASN A 25 -21.39 10.47 -1.59
C ASN A 25 -22.94 10.35 -1.55
N PRO A 26 -23.68 11.48 -1.49
CA PRO A 26 -25.12 11.45 -1.26
C PRO A 26 -25.91 10.84 -2.43
N LYS A 27 -25.37 10.86 -3.67
CA LYS A 27 -26.00 10.27 -4.86
C LYS A 27 -25.68 8.77 -4.99
N THR A 28 -24.41 8.39 -4.90
CA THR A 28 -23.95 7.02 -5.16
C THR A 28 -23.98 6.12 -3.92
N ARG A 29 -24.04 6.72 -2.72
CA ARG A 29 -23.97 6.06 -1.40
C ARG A 29 -22.67 5.29 -1.13
N LYS A 30 -21.62 5.53 -1.91
CA LYS A 30 -20.29 4.92 -1.73
C LYS A 30 -19.44 5.76 -0.80
N SER A 31 -18.53 5.13 -0.04
CA SER A 31 -17.54 5.87 0.75
C SER A 31 -16.54 6.53 -0.18
N LEU A 32 -15.96 7.65 0.25
CA LEU A 32 -14.92 8.34 -0.52
C LEU A 32 -13.80 7.36 -0.95
N THR A 33 -13.43 6.42 -0.07
CA THR A 33 -12.46 5.35 -0.35
C THR A 33 -12.91 4.42 -1.47
N THR A 34 -14.18 4.01 -1.50
CA THR A 34 -14.71 3.17 -2.59
C THR A 34 -14.79 3.94 -3.91
N GLU A 35 -15.15 5.23 -3.87
CA GLU A 35 -15.16 6.06 -5.08
C GLU A 35 -13.74 6.29 -5.62
N ILE A 36 -12.75 6.51 -4.75
CA ILE A 36 -11.33 6.62 -5.10
C ILE A 36 -10.81 5.30 -5.70
N SER A 37 -11.14 4.15 -5.11
CA SER A 37 -10.73 2.83 -5.63
C SER A 37 -11.36 2.50 -6.99
N GLU A 38 -12.61 2.90 -7.22
CA GLU A 38 -13.25 2.80 -8.55
C GLU A 38 -12.71 3.83 -9.54
N LEU A 39 -12.22 4.98 -9.05
CA LEU A 39 -11.48 5.96 -9.83
C LEU A 39 -10.13 5.38 -10.28
N GLU A 40 -9.37 4.75 -9.38
CA GLU A 40 -8.12 4.04 -9.66
C GLU A 40 -8.32 2.95 -10.71
N SER A 41 -9.38 2.13 -10.57
CA SER A 41 -9.75 1.13 -11.58
C SER A 41 -10.09 1.73 -12.95
N SER A 42 -10.64 2.96 -12.99
CA SER A 42 -10.99 3.64 -14.25
C SER A 42 -9.87 4.51 -14.85
N LEU A 43 -8.94 4.99 -14.02
CA LEU A 43 -7.72 5.71 -14.41
C LEU A 43 -6.64 4.76 -14.94
N ASN A 44 -6.62 3.52 -14.45
CA ASN A 44 -5.73 2.44 -14.89
C ASN A 44 -6.22 1.77 -16.20
N GLY A 45 -6.87 2.53 -17.08
CA GLY A 45 -7.51 2.05 -18.30
C GLY A 45 -6.51 1.55 -19.34
N GLY A 46 -5.96 0.35 -19.15
CA GLY A 46 -5.36 -0.53 -20.14
C GLY A 46 -4.21 0.06 -20.95
N ASP A 47 -2.98 -0.36 -20.64
CA ASP A 47 -1.87 -0.25 -21.57
C ASP A 47 -2.28 -0.90 -22.90
N THR A 48 -2.55 -0.06 -23.89
CA THR A 48 -2.60 -0.49 -25.29
C THR A 48 -1.16 -0.87 -25.64
N GLY A 49 -0.93 -2.14 -25.98
CA GLY A 49 0.40 -2.75 -26.08
C GLY A 49 1.50 -1.88 -26.70
N TYR A 50 2.74 -2.10 -26.27
CA TYR A 50 3.88 -1.32 -26.70
C TYR A 50 4.29 -1.63 -28.15
N ILE A 51 4.79 -0.61 -28.86
CA ILE A 51 5.34 -0.73 -30.22
C ILE A 51 6.86 -0.59 -30.13
N ASN A 52 7.60 -1.66 -30.42
CA ASN A 52 9.05 -1.62 -30.51
C ASN A 52 9.49 -1.15 -31.91
N LEU A 53 10.34 -0.12 -31.96
CA LEU A 53 10.92 0.40 -33.19
C LEU A 53 12.13 -0.45 -33.60
N ASN A 54 11.86 -1.56 -34.30
CA ASN A 54 12.91 -2.34 -34.96
C ASN A 54 13.19 -1.76 -36.35
N ILE A 55 14.07 -0.78 -36.42
CA ILE A 55 14.40 -0.06 -37.67
C ILE A 55 14.95 -0.99 -38.75
N HIS A 56 15.62 -2.08 -38.37
CA HIS A 56 16.16 -3.04 -39.33
C HIS A 56 15.07 -3.77 -40.13
N SER A 57 13.83 -3.81 -39.64
CA SER A 57 12.69 -4.34 -40.40
C SER A 57 12.04 -3.30 -41.33
N TRP A 58 12.48 -2.04 -41.29
CA TRP A 58 11.87 -0.97 -42.07
C TRP A 58 12.35 -0.98 -43.52
N VAL A 59 11.40 -0.80 -44.42
CA VAL A 59 11.62 -0.82 -45.87
C VAL A 59 11.83 0.59 -46.40
N THR A 60 12.52 0.68 -47.54
CA THR A 60 12.71 1.95 -48.25
C THR A 60 11.36 2.50 -48.72
N GLY A 61 11.16 3.81 -48.55
CA GLY A 61 9.93 4.49 -48.94
C GLY A 61 9.23 5.22 -47.80
N GLN A 62 8.11 5.88 -48.13
CA GLN A 62 7.26 6.60 -47.18
C GLN A 62 5.78 6.23 -47.33
N TRP A 63 5.03 6.35 -46.24
CA TRP A 63 3.56 6.24 -46.27
C TRP A 63 2.92 7.54 -46.77
N THR A 64 2.14 7.47 -47.85
CA THR A 64 1.43 8.60 -48.47
C THR A 64 -0.09 8.40 -48.39
N GLY A 65 -0.86 9.49 -48.49
CA GLY A 65 -2.32 9.46 -48.26
C GLY A 65 -2.70 9.24 -46.79
N GLU A 66 -4.00 9.11 -46.52
CA GLU A 66 -4.57 8.87 -45.17
C GLU A 66 -5.82 7.99 -45.27
N GLY A 67 -6.19 7.32 -44.17
CA GLY A 67 -7.38 6.46 -44.11
C GLY A 67 -7.38 5.39 -45.20
N SER A 68 -8.48 5.30 -45.95
CA SER A 68 -8.68 4.29 -47.01
C SER A 68 -7.80 4.52 -48.23
N SER A 69 -7.25 5.72 -48.40
CA SER A 69 -6.32 6.09 -49.48
C SER A 69 -4.85 5.88 -49.12
N LEU A 70 -4.55 5.47 -47.88
CA LEU A 70 -3.16 5.36 -47.41
C LEU A 70 -2.44 4.21 -48.13
N THR A 71 -1.34 4.58 -48.78
CA THR A 71 -0.48 3.76 -49.65
C THR A 71 0.98 4.10 -49.39
N HIS A 72 1.91 3.54 -50.15
CA HIS A 72 3.34 3.85 -50.06
C HIS A 72 3.93 4.21 -51.42
N ASN A 73 5.11 4.83 -51.39
CA ASN A 73 6.00 4.96 -52.55
C ASN A 73 7.41 4.50 -52.17
N ASP A 74 8.31 4.45 -53.15
CA ASP A 74 9.68 3.93 -52.99
C ASP A 74 10.73 5.06 -52.90
N ASN A 75 10.37 6.23 -52.34
CA ASN A 75 11.34 7.31 -52.18
C ASN A 75 12.48 6.88 -51.23
N SER A 76 13.70 6.80 -51.78
CA SER A 76 14.89 6.35 -51.05
C SER A 76 15.36 7.28 -49.93
N SER A 77 14.86 8.51 -49.89
CA SER A 77 15.16 9.47 -48.83
C SER A 77 14.49 9.11 -47.49
N TYR A 78 13.54 8.16 -47.51
CA TYR A 78 12.78 7.76 -46.32
C TYR A 78 12.83 6.24 -46.08
N LYS A 79 12.64 5.91 -44.81
CA LYS A 79 12.33 4.57 -44.32
C LYS A 79 10.94 4.57 -43.71
N ARG A 80 10.22 3.46 -43.87
CA ARG A 80 8.90 3.24 -43.29
C ARG A 80 8.79 1.87 -42.64
N ASN A 81 7.99 1.78 -41.59
CA ASN A 81 7.63 0.49 -41.01
C ASN A 81 6.76 -0.31 -41.97
N THR A 82 6.73 -1.64 -41.80
CA THR A 82 5.58 -2.44 -42.21
C THR A 82 4.39 -2.10 -41.31
N GLU A 83 3.17 -2.26 -41.81
CA GLU A 83 1.96 -2.06 -41.00
C GLU A 83 2.06 -2.76 -39.64
N VAL A 84 1.78 -2.03 -38.56
CA VAL A 84 1.73 -2.58 -37.21
C VAL A 84 0.28 -2.52 -36.75
N SER A 85 -0.33 -3.69 -36.58
CA SER A 85 -1.69 -3.81 -36.06
C SER A 85 -1.66 -3.79 -34.52
N THR A 86 -2.27 -2.79 -33.91
CA THR A 86 -2.40 -2.66 -32.46
C THR A 86 -3.62 -1.80 -32.12
N LEU A 87 -4.40 -2.18 -31.12
CA LEU A 87 -5.57 -1.41 -30.68
C LEU A 87 -5.13 -0.27 -29.77
N ILE A 88 -5.28 0.96 -30.24
CA ILE A 88 -5.03 2.20 -29.51
C ILE A 88 -6.36 2.95 -29.38
N LYS A 89 -6.82 3.14 -28.14
CA LYS A 89 -8.12 3.76 -27.88
C LYS A 89 -8.13 5.25 -28.24
N SER A 90 -9.26 5.72 -28.77
CA SER A 90 -9.56 7.15 -28.87
C SER A 90 -9.39 7.80 -27.48
N GLY A 91 -8.59 8.87 -27.37
CA GLY A 91 -8.23 9.53 -26.12
C GLY A 91 -6.94 9.03 -25.46
N ALA A 92 -6.25 8.02 -26.03
CA ALA A 92 -4.98 7.55 -25.51
C ALA A 92 -3.82 8.52 -25.83
N ILE A 93 -2.88 8.64 -24.91
CA ILE A 93 -1.61 9.37 -25.09
C ILE A 93 -0.49 8.36 -25.29
N LEU A 94 0.14 8.42 -26.46
CA LEU A 94 1.33 7.65 -26.78
C LEU A 94 2.58 8.43 -26.36
N THR A 95 3.49 7.80 -25.64
CA THR A 95 4.80 8.36 -25.25
C THR A 95 5.93 7.47 -25.73
N MET A 96 7.13 8.03 -25.94
CA MET A 96 8.26 7.31 -26.51
C MET A 96 9.44 7.25 -25.55
N TYR A 97 10.14 6.13 -25.56
CA TYR A 97 11.27 5.82 -24.69
C TYR A 97 12.45 5.33 -25.53
N GLU A 98 13.66 5.74 -25.16
CA GLU A 98 14.91 5.16 -25.65
C GLU A 98 15.05 3.69 -25.22
N ALA A 99 15.93 2.94 -25.88
CA ALA A 99 16.29 1.57 -25.47
C ALA A 99 16.84 1.48 -24.03
N SER A 100 17.33 2.60 -23.49
CA SER A 100 17.78 2.75 -22.09
C SER A 100 16.63 2.81 -21.09
N GLY A 101 15.38 2.96 -21.55
CA GLY A 101 14.20 3.18 -20.71
C GLY A 101 13.91 4.64 -20.37
N LYS A 102 14.72 5.59 -20.86
CA LYS A 102 14.50 7.02 -20.65
C LYS A 102 13.37 7.54 -21.56
N GLN A 103 12.38 8.23 -20.99
CA GLN A 103 11.35 8.92 -21.78
C GLN A 103 11.98 10.06 -22.58
N VAL A 104 11.56 10.21 -23.82
CA VAL A 104 12.06 11.23 -24.73
C VAL A 104 10.94 12.01 -25.38
N LYS A 105 11.27 13.22 -25.82
CA LYS A 105 10.34 14.09 -26.51
C LYS A 105 10.13 13.61 -27.93
N MET A 106 8.92 13.12 -28.22
CA MET A 106 8.63 12.36 -29.41
C MET A 106 8.76 13.17 -30.71
N ASN A 107 8.49 14.48 -30.68
CA ASN A 107 8.60 15.33 -31.87
C ASN A 107 10.04 15.73 -32.27
N ASP A 108 11.04 15.48 -31.41
CA ASP A 108 12.44 15.82 -31.70
C ASP A 108 13.08 14.85 -32.73
N TYR A 109 12.41 13.73 -33.02
CA TYR A 109 12.98 12.63 -33.81
C TYR A 109 12.50 12.55 -35.26
N GLY A 110 11.72 13.52 -35.72
CA GLY A 110 11.33 13.61 -37.13
C GLY A 110 10.51 12.44 -37.68
N ILE A 111 9.86 11.65 -36.81
CA ILE A 111 8.98 10.57 -37.21
C ILE A 111 7.61 11.16 -37.60
N THR A 112 7.16 10.84 -38.81
CA THR A 112 5.79 11.11 -39.27
C THR A 112 4.89 9.93 -38.94
N PHE A 113 3.79 10.20 -38.24
CA PHE A 113 2.82 9.18 -37.82
C PHE A 113 1.51 9.28 -38.60
N LYS A 114 0.93 8.12 -38.92
CA LYS A 114 -0.43 8.00 -39.45
C LYS A 114 -1.12 6.83 -38.76
N PHE A 115 -2.39 7.01 -38.45
CA PHE A 115 -3.20 6.02 -37.74
C PHE A 115 -4.45 5.69 -38.53
N ARG A 116 -4.86 4.42 -38.47
CA ARG A 116 -6.06 3.95 -39.15
C ARG A 116 -6.95 3.17 -38.19
N GLY A 117 -8.26 3.41 -38.26
CA GLY A 117 -9.26 2.66 -37.51
C GLY A 117 -9.65 1.35 -38.19
N SER A 118 -10.46 0.53 -37.52
CA SER A 118 -10.85 -0.81 -37.98
C SER A 118 -11.63 -0.83 -39.30
N ALA A 119 -12.35 0.26 -39.61
CA ALA A 119 -13.04 0.44 -40.88
C ALA A 119 -12.13 1.00 -41.99
N LYS A 120 -10.81 1.01 -41.77
CA LYS A 120 -9.80 1.65 -42.61
C LYS A 120 -9.97 3.17 -42.80
N ASN A 121 -10.73 3.83 -41.94
CA ASN A 121 -10.83 5.28 -41.89
C ASN A 121 -9.63 5.91 -41.18
N LYS A 122 -9.36 7.19 -41.46
CA LYS A 122 -8.30 7.93 -40.76
C LYS A 122 -8.67 8.08 -39.28
N ALA A 123 -7.72 7.72 -38.40
CA ALA A 123 -7.78 8.12 -37.00
C ALA A 123 -6.98 9.42 -36.83
N GLU A 124 -7.64 10.46 -36.34
CA GLU A 124 -7.03 11.76 -36.09
C GLU A 124 -6.11 11.69 -34.88
N TRP A 125 -5.04 12.48 -34.89
CA TRP A 125 -4.10 12.58 -33.78
C TRP A 125 -3.51 13.98 -33.69
N SER A 126 -2.97 14.33 -32.52
CA SER A 126 -2.30 15.61 -32.29
C SER A 126 -1.09 15.44 -31.35
N TRP A 127 -0.17 16.40 -31.37
CA TRP A 127 0.93 16.44 -30.41
C TRP A 127 0.40 16.75 -29.01
N TYR A 128 0.79 15.92 -28.04
CA TYR A 128 0.52 16.11 -26.62
C TYR A 128 1.72 16.78 -25.95
N ASP A 129 1.43 17.68 -25.00
CA ASP A 129 2.41 18.39 -24.16
C ASP A 129 3.66 18.85 -24.92
N SER A 130 3.44 19.78 -25.87
CA SER A 130 4.50 20.37 -26.70
C SER A 130 5.37 19.36 -27.48
N GLY A 131 4.83 18.16 -27.74
CA GLY A 131 5.47 17.09 -28.50
C GLY A 131 6.10 15.97 -27.67
N ASN A 132 5.84 15.93 -26.35
CA ASN A 132 6.25 14.83 -25.49
C ASN A 132 5.50 13.52 -25.79
N GLY A 133 4.34 13.60 -26.45
CA GLY A 133 3.57 12.42 -26.87
C GLY A 133 2.58 12.69 -28.00
N ILE A 134 1.78 11.69 -28.35
CA ILE A 134 0.71 11.76 -29.36
C ILE A 134 -0.63 11.42 -28.72
N LEU A 135 -1.60 12.34 -28.79
CA LEU A 135 -2.97 12.08 -28.39
C LEU A 135 -3.78 11.53 -29.58
N ILE A 136 -4.38 10.34 -29.44
CA ILE A 136 -5.32 9.80 -30.41
C ILE A 136 -6.67 10.49 -30.22
N GLY A 137 -7.21 11.03 -31.30
CA GLY A 137 -8.43 11.84 -31.30
C GLY A 137 -9.69 11.02 -31.47
N ASN A 138 -10.27 11.08 -32.68
CA ASN A 138 -11.70 10.84 -32.95
C ASN A 138 -12.18 9.38 -32.96
N THR A 139 -11.30 8.40 -33.11
CA THR A 139 -11.68 6.98 -33.21
C THR A 139 -10.54 6.09 -32.73
N ASP A 140 -10.87 4.86 -32.34
CA ASP A 140 -9.85 3.85 -32.01
C ASP A 140 -8.97 3.60 -33.25
N ALA A 141 -7.66 3.73 -33.09
CA ALA A 141 -6.71 3.31 -34.09
C ALA A 141 -6.41 1.82 -33.91
N VAL A 142 -6.39 1.05 -34.99
CA VAL A 142 -6.00 -0.37 -34.98
C VAL A 142 -4.74 -0.64 -35.80
N GLU A 143 -4.27 0.34 -36.58
CA GLU A 143 -3.06 0.28 -37.38
C GLU A 143 -2.24 1.57 -37.20
N ILE A 144 -0.92 1.44 -37.04
CA ILE A 144 0.04 2.55 -37.01
C ILE A 144 1.06 2.45 -38.16
N TYR A 145 1.28 3.59 -38.81
CA TYR A 145 2.18 3.76 -39.93
C TYR A 145 3.16 4.90 -39.62
N MET A 146 4.45 4.62 -39.80
CA MET A 146 5.55 5.51 -39.42
C MET A 146 6.49 5.72 -40.60
N THR A 147 6.98 6.94 -40.77
CA THR A 147 7.95 7.32 -41.80
C THR A 147 8.99 8.26 -41.20
N VAL A 148 10.25 8.07 -41.56
CA VAL A 148 11.36 8.89 -41.08
C VAL A 148 12.43 9.00 -42.17
N GLU A 149 13.20 10.09 -42.16
CA GLU A 149 14.30 10.30 -43.10
C GLU A 149 15.42 9.29 -42.87
N THR A 150 15.97 8.74 -43.96
CA THR A 150 17.00 7.69 -43.92
C THR A 150 18.26 8.14 -43.18
N SER A 151 18.60 9.44 -43.20
CA SER A 151 19.76 9.99 -42.50
C SER A 151 19.66 9.94 -40.97
N ASN A 152 18.46 9.79 -40.41
CA ASN A 152 18.18 9.89 -38.98
C ASN A 152 17.52 8.62 -38.40
N VAL A 153 17.57 7.49 -39.10
CA VAL A 153 16.76 6.33 -38.71
C VAL A 153 17.49 5.37 -37.76
N GLU A 154 18.80 5.18 -37.89
CA GLU A 154 19.53 4.12 -37.18
C GLU A 154 19.51 4.28 -35.65
N PHE A 155 19.52 5.51 -35.14
CA PHE A 155 19.51 5.75 -33.70
C PHE A 155 18.16 5.40 -33.04
N LEU A 156 17.07 5.27 -33.82
CA LEU A 156 15.74 4.92 -33.31
C LEU A 156 15.59 3.42 -33.02
N ASN A 157 16.58 2.61 -33.40
CA ASN A 157 16.50 1.18 -33.22
C ASN A 157 16.45 0.80 -31.72
N GLY A 158 15.38 0.12 -31.32
CA GLY A 158 15.13 -0.31 -29.95
C GLY A 158 14.37 0.71 -29.09
N PHE A 159 13.92 1.83 -29.67
CA PHE A 159 12.99 2.74 -28.99
C PHE A 159 11.62 2.08 -28.84
N VAL A 160 10.87 2.45 -27.82
CA VAL A 160 9.55 1.89 -27.52
C VAL A 160 8.51 2.99 -27.43
N ILE A 161 7.38 2.83 -28.11
CA ILE A 161 6.20 3.68 -27.97
C ILE A 161 5.19 2.96 -27.07
N LYS A 162 4.73 3.61 -26.00
CA LYS A 162 3.73 3.09 -25.06
C LYS A 162 2.48 3.96 -25.08
N GLY A 163 1.30 3.35 -25.00
CA GLY A 163 0.03 4.10 -24.97
C GLY A 163 -0.68 3.98 -23.62
N ALA A 164 -0.97 5.13 -23.00
CA ALA A 164 -1.81 5.23 -21.82
C ALA A 164 -3.21 5.72 -22.23
N TYR A 165 -4.27 4.98 -21.92
CA TYR A 165 -5.65 5.40 -22.16
C TYR A 165 -6.34 5.79 -20.85
N VAL A 166 -6.90 7.01 -20.81
CA VAL A 166 -7.68 7.48 -19.66
C VAL A 166 -9.13 7.65 -20.10
N LYS A 167 -9.94 6.60 -19.92
CA LYS A 167 -11.36 6.65 -20.25
C LYS A 167 -12.11 7.55 -19.27
N GLY A 168 -12.75 8.60 -19.78
CA GLY A 168 -13.71 9.40 -19.01
C GLY A 168 -13.10 10.34 -17.98
N ALA A 169 -11.82 10.69 -18.09
CA ALA A 169 -11.22 11.70 -17.20
C ALA A 169 -12.00 13.02 -17.23
N GLU A 170 -12.45 13.50 -18.40
CA GLU A 170 -13.19 14.76 -18.50
C GLU A 170 -14.59 14.66 -17.87
N ASP A 171 -15.37 13.61 -18.20
CA ASP A 171 -16.70 13.40 -17.62
C ASP A 171 -16.63 13.21 -16.09
N LYS A 172 -15.59 12.52 -15.61
CA LYS A 172 -15.41 12.18 -14.20
C LYS A 172 -14.70 13.28 -13.41
N ILE A 173 -13.86 14.11 -14.04
CA ILE A 173 -13.41 15.40 -13.51
C ILE A 173 -14.59 16.35 -13.40
N SER A 174 -15.50 16.35 -14.38
CA SER A 174 -16.75 17.12 -14.29
C SER A 174 -17.64 16.59 -13.16
N GLU A 175 -17.79 15.26 -13.02
CA GLU A 175 -18.57 14.62 -11.95
C GLU A 175 -17.95 14.81 -10.55
N LEU A 176 -16.62 14.83 -10.46
CA LEU A 176 -15.84 15.16 -9.25
C LEU A 176 -15.91 16.64 -8.93
N THR A 177 -15.85 17.53 -9.92
CA THR A 177 -16.03 18.96 -9.73
C THR A 177 -17.44 19.24 -9.24
N GLU A 178 -18.46 18.63 -9.84
CA GLU A 178 -19.84 18.69 -9.36
C GLU A 178 -20.03 18.07 -7.98
N SER A 179 -19.28 17.01 -7.64
CA SER A 179 -19.34 16.38 -6.31
C SER A 179 -18.61 17.20 -5.24
N VAL A 180 -17.50 17.85 -5.58
CA VAL A 180 -16.78 18.81 -4.74
C VAL A 180 -17.63 20.06 -4.54
N GLU A 181 -18.19 20.63 -5.60
CA GLU A 181 -19.14 21.74 -5.52
C GLU A 181 -20.38 21.34 -4.70
N SER A 182 -20.90 20.11 -4.86
CA SER A 182 -22.00 19.61 -4.03
C SER A 182 -21.61 19.35 -2.58
N LEU A 183 -20.35 19.01 -2.29
CA LEU A 183 -19.82 18.84 -0.93
C LEU A 183 -19.52 20.18 -0.28
N GLU A 184 -18.98 21.15 -1.02
CA GLU A 184 -18.80 22.54 -0.60
C GLU A 184 -20.15 23.19 -0.36
N GLN A 185 -21.13 22.98 -1.25
CA GLN A 185 -22.50 23.43 -1.08
C GLN A 185 -23.17 22.70 0.09
N SER A 186 -23.03 21.38 0.23
CA SER A 186 -23.57 20.65 1.39
C SER A 186 -22.88 21.06 2.69
N THR A 187 -21.61 21.44 2.67
CA THR A 187 -20.87 21.92 3.84
C THR A 187 -21.30 23.34 4.18
N THR A 188 -21.52 24.19 3.18
CA THR A 188 -22.08 25.53 3.33
C THR A 188 -23.51 25.46 3.84
N ASP A 189 -24.35 24.62 3.24
CA ASP A 189 -25.72 24.35 3.66
C ASP A 189 -25.75 23.73 5.06
N ASN A 190 -24.82 22.84 5.42
CA ASN A 190 -24.72 22.29 6.78
C ASN A 190 -24.20 23.32 7.78
N ILE A 191 -23.29 24.22 7.39
CA ILE A 191 -22.86 25.37 8.21
C ILE A 191 -24.05 26.32 8.41
N GLU A 192 -24.84 26.59 7.37
CA GLU A 192 -26.05 27.40 7.42
C GLU A 192 -27.14 26.69 8.22
N HIS A 193 -27.28 25.36 8.11
CA HIS A 193 -28.20 24.55 8.90
C HIS A 193 -27.75 24.43 10.35
N ILE A 194 -26.44 24.46 10.65
CA ILE A 194 -25.88 24.52 12.01
C ILE A 194 -26.03 25.93 12.59
N PHE A 195 -25.89 26.98 11.78
CA PHE A 195 -26.25 28.36 12.14
C PHE A 195 -27.76 28.50 12.41
N ASN A 196 -28.60 27.83 11.62
CA ASN A 196 -30.07 27.79 11.78
C ASN A 196 -30.51 26.79 12.87
N ILE A 197 -29.69 25.80 13.21
CA ILE A 197 -29.81 24.98 14.42
C ILE A 197 -29.36 25.79 15.63
N ASP A 198 -28.41 26.72 15.53
CA ASP A 198 -28.14 27.73 16.56
C ASP A 198 -29.33 28.71 16.69
N GLU A 199 -30.07 29.03 15.62
CA GLU A 199 -31.36 29.74 15.76
C GLU A 199 -32.46 28.89 16.43
N SER A 200 -32.56 27.59 16.13
CA SER A 200 -33.64 26.72 16.61
C SER A 200 -33.36 25.93 17.90
N VAL A 201 -32.11 25.83 18.34
CA VAL A 201 -31.67 25.30 19.65
C VAL A 201 -31.47 26.43 20.69
N ASN A 202 -31.49 27.69 20.24
CA ASN A 202 -31.71 28.86 21.11
C ASN A 202 -33.17 29.04 21.59
N GLY A 203 -34.01 28.02 21.39
CA GLY A 203 -35.27 27.82 22.11
C GLY A 203 -35.11 27.02 23.41
N GLY A 204 -33.99 27.17 24.13
CA GLY A 204 -33.68 26.38 25.33
C GLY A 204 -33.10 27.19 26.50
N ASN A 205 -33.89 28.10 27.07
CA ASN A 205 -33.74 28.68 28.42
C ASN A 205 -32.55 29.61 28.77
N VAL A 206 -32.33 30.67 27.98
CA VAL A 206 -32.22 32.04 28.53
C VAL A 206 -32.90 32.98 27.52
N GLY A 207 -34.14 33.38 27.79
CA GLY A 207 -34.91 34.24 26.90
C GLY A 207 -34.23 35.58 26.65
N ARG A 208 -34.45 36.17 25.46
CA ARG A 208 -34.05 37.56 25.20
C ARG A 208 -34.68 38.45 26.28
N ILE A 209 -33.87 39.21 27.00
CA ILE A 209 -34.37 40.20 27.95
C ILE A 209 -34.41 41.53 27.23
N TYR A 210 -35.62 41.98 26.91
CA TYR A 210 -35.88 43.24 26.25
C TYR A 210 -35.89 44.38 27.27
N ILE A 211 -35.33 45.53 26.87
CA ILE A 211 -35.42 46.77 27.61
C ILE A 211 -36.70 47.49 27.19
N ASN A 212 -37.78 47.34 27.96
CA ASN A 212 -39.08 47.96 27.65
C ASN A 212 -39.34 49.18 28.54
N GLU A 213 -40.01 50.20 28.00
CA GLU A 213 -40.35 51.41 28.78
C GLU A 213 -41.24 51.07 29.98
N ASP A 214 -42.20 50.17 29.81
CA ASP A 214 -43.13 49.74 30.86
C ASP A 214 -42.44 49.00 32.03
N ASP A 215 -41.23 48.48 31.79
CA ASP A 215 -40.41 47.81 32.80
C ASP A 215 -39.49 48.79 33.53
N LEU A 216 -39.50 50.08 33.19
CA LEU A 216 -38.62 51.08 33.78
C LEU A 216 -39.36 51.99 34.76
N VAL A 217 -38.70 52.33 35.85
CA VAL A 217 -39.20 53.27 36.86
C VAL A 217 -38.10 54.21 37.30
N THR A 218 -38.47 55.41 37.74
CA THR A 218 -37.52 56.39 38.30
C THR A 218 -36.77 55.78 39.47
N GLY A 219 -35.44 55.83 39.39
CA GLY A 219 -34.54 55.33 40.42
C GLY A 219 -33.34 54.57 39.89
N ARG A 220 -32.61 53.94 40.81
CA ARG A 220 -31.42 53.11 40.55
C ARG A 220 -31.39 51.86 41.43
N TRP A 221 -30.58 50.89 41.03
CA TRP A 221 -30.28 49.73 41.89
C TRP A 221 -29.01 49.97 42.70
N THR A 222 -29.08 49.78 44.02
CA THR A 222 -27.97 49.98 44.96
C THR A 222 -27.71 48.72 45.78
N GLY A 223 -26.50 48.58 46.35
CA GLY A 223 -26.08 47.34 47.00
C GLY A 223 -25.70 46.24 45.98
N GLU A 224 -25.38 45.05 46.49
CA GLU A 224 -24.82 43.91 45.75
C GLU A 224 -25.30 42.57 46.31
N GLY A 225 -25.27 41.52 45.49
CA GLY A 225 -25.67 40.17 45.88
C GLY A 225 -27.05 40.14 46.54
N LYS A 226 -27.17 39.50 47.71
CA LYS A 226 -28.44 39.40 48.45
C LYS A 226 -28.98 40.75 48.95
N ASN A 227 -28.13 41.77 49.05
CA ASN A 227 -28.47 43.10 49.58
C ASN A 227 -28.86 44.12 48.50
N LEU A 228 -28.99 43.69 47.24
CA LEU A 228 -29.43 44.54 46.14
C LEU A 228 -30.84 45.09 46.42
N LYS A 229 -30.98 46.41 46.42
CA LYS A 229 -32.22 47.13 46.73
C LYS A 229 -32.47 48.31 45.80
N ALA A 230 -33.74 48.62 45.61
CA ALA A 230 -34.18 49.77 44.84
C ALA A 230 -33.98 51.09 45.62
N ASP A 231 -33.60 52.14 44.91
CA ASP A 231 -33.47 53.51 45.40
C ASP A 231 -34.18 54.47 44.44
N SER A 232 -34.94 55.44 44.96
CA SER A 232 -35.83 56.32 44.19
C SER A 232 -35.14 57.63 43.78
N MET A 233 -33.93 57.54 43.24
CA MET A 233 -33.14 58.70 42.81
C MET A 233 -33.67 59.30 41.51
N GLU A 234 -34.06 60.58 41.52
CA GLU A 234 -34.45 61.33 40.31
C GLU A 234 -33.27 61.47 39.32
N GLY A 235 -33.59 61.51 38.02
CA GLY A 235 -32.61 61.58 36.93
C GLY A 235 -32.07 60.23 36.45
N TYR A 236 -32.47 59.13 37.10
CA TYR A 236 -32.12 57.76 36.71
C TYR A 236 -33.38 56.94 36.42
N LEU A 237 -33.23 55.98 35.49
CA LEU A 237 -34.20 54.92 35.25
C LEU A 237 -33.57 53.58 35.59
N ARG A 238 -34.34 52.73 36.27
CA ARG A 238 -33.98 51.35 36.58
C ARG A 238 -35.09 50.41 36.16
N THR A 239 -34.73 49.14 36.03
CA THR A 239 -35.73 48.08 35.91
C THR A 239 -36.60 48.02 37.17
N LYS A 240 -37.91 47.85 36.98
CA LYS A 240 -38.91 47.73 38.04
C LYS A 240 -38.64 46.49 38.89
N ASN A 241 -38.36 45.37 38.22
CA ASN A 241 -38.10 44.06 38.80
C ASN A 241 -36.68 43.55 38.45
N LEU A 242 -36.27 42.48 39.14
CA LEU A 242 -35.11 41.67 38.77
C LEU A 242 -35.54 40.61 37.74
N TYR A 243 -34.69 40.35 36.75
CA TYR A 243 -34.91 39.30 35.75
C TYR A 243 -34.21 38.02 36.16
N ASP A 244 -34.93 36.90 36.13
CA ASP A 244 -34.34 35.59 36.37
C ASP A 244 -33.46 35.17 35.18
N ILE A 245 -32.26 34.69 35.47
CA ILE A 245 -31.26 34.23 34.50
C ILE A 245 -30.59 32.95 34.99
N THR A 246 -29.91 32.23 34.10
CA THR A 246 -29.06 31.09 34.48
C THR A 246 -27.73 31.21 33.76
N LEU A 247 -26.83 32.03 34.30
CA LEU A 247 -25.50 32.27 33.71
C LEU A 247 -24.39 31.77 34.64
N LYS A 248 -23.33 31.23 34.05
CA LYS A 248 -22.17 30.66 34.72
C LYS A 248 -20.95 31.57 34.63
N ALA A 249 -20.02 31.41 35.56
CA ALA A 249 -18.72 32.08 35.51
C ALA A 249 -18.02 31.80 34.16
N GLY A 250 -17.61 32.85 33.45
CA GLY A 250 -16.98 32.78 32.13
C GLY A 250 -17.90 33.09 30.94
N ASP A 251 -19.23 33.10 31.16
CA ASP A 251 -20.20 33.41 30.12
C ASP A 251 -20.08 34.87 29.64
N LEU A 252 -20.38 35.08 28.35
CA LEU A 252 -20.39 36.39 27.71
C LEU A 252 -21.81 36.83 27.37
N ILE A 253 -22.18 38.04 27.80
CA ILE A 253 -23.43 38.69 27.43
C ILE A 253 -23.16 39.74 26.34
N SER A 254 -23.89 39.59 25.25
CA SER A 254 -23.96 40.49 24.11
C SER A 254 -25.23 41.35 24.21
N VAL A 255 -25.15 42.57 23.70
CA VAL A 255 -26.31 43.46 23.55
C VAL A 255 -26.58 43.67 22.07
N TYR A 256 -27.85 43.63 21.71
CA TYR A 256 -28.32 43.85 20.35
C TYR A 256 -29.29 45.02 20.34
N ASP A 257 -29.19 45.85 19.31
CA ASP A 257 -30.15 46.91 19.06
C ASP A 257 -31.51 46.35 18.61
N LYS A 258 -32.49 47.25 18.48
CA LYS A 258 -33.85 46.93 18.03
C LYS A 258 -33.92 46.29 16.63
N ALA A 259 -32.89 46.47 15.80
CA ALA A 259 -32.78 45.85 14.48
C ALA A 259 -32.05 44.51 14.52
N GLY A 260 -31.59 44.06 15.69
CA GLY A 260 -30.88 42.80 15.88
C GLY A 260 -29.39 42.88 15.55
N LYS A 261 -28.80 44.08 15.46
CA LYS A 261 -27.35 44.25 15.27
C LYS A 261 -26.63 44.33 16.63
N GLN A 262 -25.50 43.64 16.76
CA GLN A 262 -24.72 43.66 17.99
C GLN A 262 -24.09 45.04 18.23
N VAL A 263 -24.14 45.53 19.46
CA VAL A 263 -23.57 46.81 19.89
C VAL A 263 -22.56 46.61 21.02
N LYS A 264 -21.61 47.55 21.16
CA LYS A 264 -20.61 47.47 22.22
C LYS A 264 -21.23 47.74 23.58
N ALA A 265 -21.17 46.76 24.46
CA ALA A 265 -21.69 46.82 25.83
C ALA A 265 -21.22 48.07 26.61
N ASN A 266 -19.93 48.40 26.56
CA ASN A 266 -19.36 49.53 27.31
C ASN A 266 -19.79 50.91 26.79
N SER A 267 -20.41 50.99 25.61
CA SER A 267 -20.83 52.24 24.99
C SER A 267 -22.26 52.67 25.38
N LEU A 268 -23.00 51.82 26.10
CA LEU A 268 -24.43 52.02 26.36
C LEU A 268 -24.72 52.88 27.60
N GLY A 269 -23.71 53.18 28.43
CA GLY A 269 -23.89 53.95 29.67
C GLY A 269 -24.74 53.23 30.73
N LEU A 270 -24.96 51.92 30.59
CA LEU A 270 -25.72 51.11 31.53
C LEU A 270 -24.85 50.55 32.65
N ASN A 271 -25.42 50.54 33.85
CA ASN A 271 -24.89 49.82 35.00
C ASN A 271 -25.70 48.53 35.19
N MET A 272 -25.04 47.39 35.03
CA MET A 272 -25.64 46.09 35.29
C MET A 272 -25.34 45.61 36.70
N LYS A 273 -26.35 45.00 37.35
CA LYS A 273 -26.26 44.41 38.69
C LYS A 273 -26.79 42.99 38.65
N PHE A 274 -26.13 42.11 39.38
CA PHE A 274 -26.43 40.67 39.39
C PHE A 274 -26.64 40.18 40.82
N LYS A 275 -27.52 39.18 40.97
CA LYS A 275 -27.74 38.47 42.22
C LYS A 275 -27.21 37.04 42.09
N ASN A 276 -26.32 36.67 43.00
CA ASN A 276 -25.73 35.34 43.13
C ASN A 276 -25.95 34.80 44.56
N SER A 277 -25.44 33.61 44.87
CA SER A 277 -25.57 32.97 46.19
C SER A 277 -24.64 33.57 47.26
N THR A 278 -23.66 34.39 46.86
CA THR A 278 -22.66 35.10 47.67
C THR A 278 -22.95 36.62 47.72
N ASN A 279 -22.15 37.42 48.44
CA ASN A 279 -22.31 38.89 48.53
C ASN A 279 -21.09 39.60 47.92
N THR A 280 -20.76 39.29 46.66
CA THR A 280 -19.59 39.84 45.94
C THR A 280 -19.98 40.95 44.95
N SER A 281 -19.16 42.00 44.92
CA SER A 281 -19.45 43.31 44.31
C SER A 281 -19.29 43.43 42.80
N SER A 282 -18.50 42.55 42.19
CA SER A 282 -17.92 42.80 40.86
C SER A 282 -17.96 41.54 40.02
N ILE A 283 -19.17 41.20 39.56
CA ILE A 283 -19.43 39.95 38.81
C ILE A 283 -19.21 40.15 37.29
N ILE A 284 -18.77 41.34 36.84
CA ILE A 284 -18.65 41.66 35.41
C ILE A 284 -17.32 42.33 35.09
N SER A 285 -16.69 41.86 34.01
CA SER A 285 -15.62 42.58 33.31
C SER A 285 -16.01 42.80 31.84
N TYR A 286 -15.36 43.73 31.15
CA TYR A 286 -15.52 43.87 29.72
C TYR A 286 -14.54 42.96 28.98
N GLN A 287 -15.03 42.22 27.98
CA GLN A 287 -14.19 41.41 27.08
C GLN A 287 -14.28 41.93 25.65
N ASP A 288 -13.23 41.69 24.87
CA ASP A 288 -13.09 42.10 23.47
C ASP A 288 -13.34 43.60 23.26
N SER A 289 -12.49 44.42 23.88
CA SER A 289 -12.55 45.89 23.78
C SER A 289 -13.92 46.50 24.18
N GLY A 290 -14.66 45.81 25.06
CA GLY A 290 -15.94 46.26 25.58
C GLY A 290 -17.16 45.87 24.74
N THR A 291 -17.00 44.96 23.78
CA THR A 291 -18.11 44.38 23.03
C THR A 291 -19.03 43.57 23.94
N TYR A 292 -18.46 42.80 24.88
CA TYR A 292 -19.20 41.89 25.76
C TYR A 292 -19.08 42.25 27.23
N TYR A 293 -20.12 41.95 27.99
CA TYR A 293 -20.02 41.76 29.44
C TYR A 293 -19.61 40.31 29.73
N LYS A 294 -18.58 40.09 30.54
CA LYS A 294 -18.11 38.76 30.94
C LYS A 294 -18.39 38.51 32.41
N LEU A 295 -19.09 37.42 32.72
CA LEU A 295 -19.32 37.03 34.11
C LEU A 295 -18.06 36.41 34.72
N THR A 296 -17.75 36.83 35.95
CA THR A 296 -16.64 36.26 36.73
C THR A 296 -17.10 35.21 37.74
N GLU A 297 -18.40 35.19 38.08
CA GLU A 297 -19.06 34.22 38.97
C GLU A 297 -20.45 33.85 38.41
N ASP A 298 -21.02 32.74 38.89
CA ASP A 298 -22.40 32.33 38.55
C ASP A 298 -23.43 33.37 39.01
N ALA A 299 -24.44 33.64 38.18
CA ALA A 299 -25.53 34.59 38.49
C ALA A 299 -26.91 34.02 38.17
N MET A 300 -27.86 34.29 39.07
CA MET A 300 -29.23 33.77 39.00
C MET A 300 -30.28 34.85 38.71
N GLN A 301 -29.99 36.12 39.01
CA GLN A 301 -30.86 37.24 38.61
C GLN A 301 -30.02 38.42 38.14
N MET A 302 -30.61 39.26 37.28
CA MET A 302 -30.00 40.50 36.82
C MET A 302 -30.95 41.70 36.88
N ALA A 303 -30.39 42.88 37.01
CA ALA A 303 -31.04 44.18 36.88
C ALA A 303 -30.10 45.15 36.18
N PHE A 304 -30.65 46.23 35.63
CA PHE A 304 -29.85 47.33 35.11
C PHE A 304 -30.47 48.68 35.45
N PHE A 305 -29.63 49.70 35.45
CA PHE A 305 -30.04 51.10 35.59
C PHE A 305 -29.05 52.03 34.86
N GLY A 306 -29.49 53.24 34.57
CA GLY A 306 -28.69 54.28 33.95
C GLY A 306 -29.36 55.65 34.10
N THR A 307 -28.72 56.71 33.62
CA THR A 307 -29.37 58.02 33.54
C THR A 307 -30.59 57.93 32.62
N SER A 308 -31.65 58.69 32.88
CA SER A 308 -32.88 58.62 32.07
C SER A 308 -32.59 58.76 30.58
N GLU A 309 -31.71 59.71 30.20
CA GLU A 309 -31.27 59.91 28.82
C GLU A 309 -30.58 58.69 28.18
N ALA A 310 -29.80 57.92 28.95
CA ALA A 310 -29.06 56.76 28.43
C ALA A 310 -29.99 55.56 28.26
N VAL A 311 -30.89 55.34 29.22
CA VAL A 311 -31.82 54.21 29.20
C VAL A 311 -32.89 54.40 28.13
N GLU A 312 -33.44 55.60 27.97
CA GLU A 312 -34.43 55.91 26.93
C GLU A 312 -33.89 55.67 25.51
N LYS A 313 -32.61 55.96 25.26
CA LYS A 313 -31.97 55.73 23.94
C LYS A 313 -31.89 54.27 23.52
N ILE A 314 -31.90 53.35 24.49
CA ILE A 314 -31.71 51.92 24.26
C ILE A 314 -32.98 51.10 24.54
N THR A 315 -34.10 51.76 24.81
CA THR A 315 -35.41 51.12 24.80
C THR A 315 -35.60 50.33 23.50
N GLY A 316 -36.05 49.08 23.62
CA GLY A 316 -36.23 48.13 22.53
C GLY A 316 -34.99 47.29 22.19
N TYR A 317 -33.86 47.52 22.86
CA TYR A 317 -32.68 46.66 22.76
C TYR A 317 -32.90 45.38 23.57
N TYR A 318 -32.09 44.35 23.30
CA TYR A 318 -32.15 43.11 24.08
C TYR A 318 -30.78 42.51 24.36
N PHE A 319 -30.71 41.78 25.48
CA PHE A 319 -29.53 41.03 25.90
C PHE A 319 -29.59 39.57 25.45
N LYS A 320 -28.42 39.00 25.09
CA LYS A 320 -28.24 37.59 24.67
C LYS A 320 -26.91 37.05 25.24
N GLY A 321 -26.88 35.92 25.94
CA GLY A 321 -25.66 35.37 26.58
C GLY A 321 -25.13 34.07 25.96
N PHE A 322 -23.92 34.06 25.38
CA PHE A 322 -23.30 32.86 24.76
C PHE A 322 -21.76 32.82 24.88
N ARG A 323 -21.20 31.70 25.37
CA ARG A 323 -20.11 30.92 24.71
C ARG A 323 -19.88 29.55 25.39
N ILE A 324 -19.77 28.47 24.61
CA ILE A 324 -19.20 27.17 25.06
C ILE A 324 -17.72 27.13 24.63
N LYS A 325 -16.81 26.90 25.58
CA LYS A 325 -15.38 26.70 25.32
C LYS A 325 -15.14 25.24 24.89
N GLY A 326 -14.41 24.99 23.80
CA GLY A 326 -14.06 23.63 23.31
C GLY A 326 -14.30 23.35 21.83
N PHE A 327 -14.74 24.34 21.04
CA PHE A 327 -14.97 24.18 19.60
C PHE A 327 -13.72 24.51 18.76
N ASP A 328 -12.91 25.48 19.19
CA ASP A 328 -11.70 25.91 18.48
C ASP A 328 -10.59 24.82 18.49
N GLU A 329 -10.50 24.02 19.56
CA GLU A 329 -9.55 22.88 19.66
C GLU A 329 -9.91 21.76 18.67
N LYS A 330 -11.21 21.47 18.49
CA LYS A 330 -11.67 20.44 17.55
C LYS A 330 -11.45 20.81 16.08
N ILE A 331 -11.50 22.10 15.74
CA ILE A 331 -11.19 22.56 14.39
C ILE A 331 -9.70 22.39 14.09
N SER A 332 -8.83 22.63 15.07
CA SER A 332 -7.38 22.40 14.94
C SER A 332 -7.07 20.92 14.69
N ASP A 333 -7.68 20.02 15.46
CA ASP A 333 -7.47 18.56 15.34
C ASP A 333 -7.92 18.02 13.97
N VAL A 334 -9.03 18.54 13.43
CA VAL A 334 -9.53 18.14 12.10
C VAL A 334 -8.63 18.68 10.99
N ASN A 335 -8.13 19.91 11.11
CA ASN A 335 -7.21 20.49 10.12
C ASN A 335 -5.85 19.78 10.12
N GLU A 336 -5.32 19.42 11.29
CA GLU A 336 -4.12 18.57 11.38
C GLU A 336 -4.35 17.18 10.80
N SER A 337 -5.50 16.56 11.04
CA SER A 337 -5.84 15.24 10.49
C SER A 337 -5.98 15.27 8.97
N ILE A 338 -6.57 16.32 8.40
CA ILE A 338 -6.73 16.51 6.94
C ILE A 338 -5.37 16.80 6.30
N HIS A 339 -4.56 17.69 6.87
CA HIS A 339 -3.22 17.96 6.36
C HIS A 339 -2.28 16.76 6.50
N LYS A 340 -2.43 15.95 7.54
CA LYS A 340 -1.70 14.68 7.67
C LYS A 340 -2.14 13.68 6.60
N HIS A 341 -3.44 13.50 6.37
CA HIS A 341 -3.93 12.62 5.30
C HIS A 341 -3.54 13.07 3.89
N ILE A 342 -3.55 14.38 3.62
CA ILE A 342 -3.13 14.95 2.33
C ILE A 342 -1.60 14.88 2.14
N ASN A 343 -0.81 14.95 3.23
CA ASN A 343 0.65 14.79 3.16
C ASN A 343 1.11 13.32 3.19
N ASP A 344 0.33 12.41 3.78
CA ASP A 344 0.59 10.97 3.78
C ASP A 344 0.14 10.33 2.44
N VAL A 345 -0.82 10.94 1.72
CA VAL A 345 -1.17 10.61 0.33
C VAL A 345 -0.43 11.56 -0.61
N LYS A 346 0.90 11.54 -0.57
CA LYS A 346 1.69 12.14 -1.65
C LYS A 346 1.68 11.19 -2.84
N ILE A 347 0.98 11.62 -3.89
CA ILE A 347 0.98 11.05 -5.26
C ILE A 347 2.41 10.78 -5.79
N THR A 348 3.45 11.35 -5.19
CA THR A 348 4.87 11.08 -5.50
C THR A 348 5.37 9.72 -5.01
N ASP A 349 4.80 9.10 -3.97
CA ASP A 349 5.31 7.84 -3.40
C ASP A 349 4.88 6.60 -4.22
N PHE A 350 3.81 6.73 -5.00
CA PHE A 350 3.34 5.68 -5.92
C PHE A 350 4.30 5.44 -7.09
N TYR A 351 5.12 6.45 -7.44
CA TYR A 351 6.18 6.38 -8.45
C TYR A 351 7.58 6.07 -7.87
N HIS A 352 7.71 5.95 -6.55
CA HIS A 352 9.00 5.84 -5.84
C HIS A 352 9.13 4.58 -4.95
N SER A 353 8.14 3.69 -4.94
CA SER A 353 8.18 2.43 -4.20
C SER A 353 8.60 1.27 -5.10
N LEU A 354 9.46 0.39 -4.59
CA LEU A 354 9.85 -0.85 -5.27
C LEU A 354 8.71 -1.88 -5.16
N LYS A 355 8.30 -2.49 -6.27
CA LYS A 355 7.16 -3.42 -6.31
C LYS A 355 7.62 -4.81 -6.75
N ILE A 356 7.43 -5.81 -5.87
CA ILE A 356 7.87 -7.19 -6.12
C ILE A 356 6.69 -8.15 -5.99
N LEU A 357 6.41 -8.92 -7.04
CA LEU A 357 5.52 -10.08 -6.95
C LEU A 357 6.35 -11.36 -6.88
N PHE A 358 6.19 -12.11 -5.81
CA PHE A 358 6.78 -13.44 -5.66
C PHE A 358 5.73 -14.51 -5.96
N ILE A 359 6.02 -15.40 -6.91
CA ILE A 359 5.16 -16.52 -7.30
C ILE A 359 5.89 -17.81 -7.00
N GLY A 360 5.38 -18.57 -6.02
CA GLY A 360 6.00 -19.83 -5.66
C GLY A 360 5.41 -20.50 -4.44
N SER A 361 6.16 -21.45 -3.90
CA SER A 361 5.66 -22.32 -2.85
C SER A 361 6.01 -21.82 -1.44
N SER A 362 6.04 -22.75 -0.48
CA SER A 362 6.37 -22.46 0.92
C SER A 362 7.80 -21.96 1.07
N PHE A 363 8.68 -22.31 0.14
CA PHE A 363 10.03 -21.75 0.02
C PHE A 363 9.99 -20.27 -0.41
N GLY A 364 9.00 -19.88 -1.22
CA GLY A 364 8.75 -18.48 -1.56
C GLY A 364 8.29 -17.67 -0.34
N VAL A 365 7.40 -18.25 0.47
CA VAL A 365 6.99 -17.67 1.77
C VAL A 365 8.21 -17.43 2.66
N ASP A 366 9.13 -18.40 2.75
CA ASP A 366 10.37 -18.23 3.53
C ASP A 366 11.28 -17.15 2.96
N THR A 367 11.41 -17.09 1.63
CA THR A 367 12.25 -16.11 0.94
C THR A 367 11.75 -14.69 1.18
N ILE A 368 10.44 -14.46 1.04
CA ILE A 368 9.90 -13.10 1.03
C ILE A 368 9.60 -12.54 2.43
N ASN A 369 9.57 -13.39 3.46
CA ASN A 369 9.00 -13.06 4.77
C ASN A 369 9.56 -11.78 5.41
N TYR A 370 10.88 -11.58 5.33
CA TYR A 370 11.57 -10.42 5.92
C TYR A 370 12.04 -9.39 4.90
N VAL A 371 11.65 -9.51 3.62
CA VAL A 371 12.10 -8.56 2.59
C VAL A 371 11.56 -7.15 2.85
N GLY A 372 10.31 -7.03 3.32
CA GLY A 372 9.73 -5.75 3.73
C GLY A 372 10.50 -5.09 4.88
N ASP A 373 10.76 -5.86 5.93
CA ASP A 373 11.55 -5.42 7.08
C ASP A 373 12.99 -5.02 6.71
N ILE A 374 13.64 -5.84 5.87
CA ILE A 374 14.99 -5.59 5.35
C ILE A 374 15.01 -4.27 4.55
N ALA A 375 14.04 -4.06 3.65
CA ALA A 375 13.93 -2.84 2.85
C ALA A 375 13.70 -1.60 3.72
N HIS A 376 12.81 -1.69 4.70
CA HIS A 376 12.52 -0.59 5.63
C HIS A 376 13.75 -0.17 6.44
N SER A 377 14.65 -1.10 6.79
CA SER A 377 15.90 -0.76 7.47
C SER A 377 16.84 0.14 6.65
N TYR A 378 16.63 0.22 5.33
CA TYR A 378 17.31 1.11 4.41
C TYR A 378 16.49 2.35 4.04
N ASN A 379 15.34 2.59 4.71
CA ASN A 379 14.35 3.60 4.34
C ASN A 379 13.84 3.47 2.89
N PHE A 380 13.76 2.24 2.36
CA PHE A 380 13.14 1.98 1.06
C PHE A 380 11.67 1.61 1.23
N ASN A 381 10.81 2.35 0.54
CA ASN A 381 9.40 2.00 0.41
C ASN A 381 9.24 0.82 -0.54
N ILE A 382 8.51 -0.20 -0.11
CA ILE A 382 8.31 -1.43 -0.88
C ILE A 382 6.87 -1.93 -0.80
N VAL A 383 6.37 -2.48 -1.90
CA VAL A 383 5.13 -3.26 -1.96
C VAL A 383 5.48 -4.67 -2.41
N ILE A 384 4.93 -5.66 -1.73
CA ILE A 384 5.23 -7.06 -2.01
C ILE A 384 3.96 -7.88 -2.14
N GLY A 385 3.77 -8.54 -3.28
CA GLY A 385 2.78 -9.60 -3.45
C GLY A 385 3.44 -10.97 -3.29
N ASN A 386 2.78 -11.91 -2.65
CA ASN A 386 3.20 -13.31 -2.58
C ASN A 386 2.04 -14.24 -2.96
N LEU A 387 2.10 -14.76 -4.17
CA LEU A 387 1.11 -15.68 -4.72
C LEU A 387 1.55 -17.13 -4.45
N TYR A 388 0.86 -17.77 -3.51
CA TYR A 388 1.37 -18.96 -2.82
C TYR A 388 0.44 -20.17 -2.94
N VAL A 389 1.03 -21.32 -3.33
CA VAL A 389 0.44 -22.66 -3.13
C VAL A 389 1.53 -23.62 -2.64
N GLY A 390 1.24 -24.35 -1.56
CA GLY A 390 2.16 -25.31 -0.98
C GLY A 390 2.61 -26.38 -1.99
N ALA A 391 3.93 -26.61 -2.06
CA ALA A 391 4.58 -27.55 -2.96
C ALA A 391 4.32 -27.37 -4.47
N SER A 392 3.76 -26.24 -4.92
CA SER A 392 3.53 -25.99 -6.35
C SER A 392 4.78 -25.50 -7.08
N GLY A 393 4.94 -25.92 -8.34
CA GLY A 393 5.94 -25.42 -9.28
C GLY A 393 5.32 -24.63 -10.43
N ILE A 394 6.17 -24.14 -11.34
CA ILE A 394 5.78 -23.26 -12.46
C ILE A 394 4.66 -23.87 -13.31
N LYS A 395 4.74 -25.18 -13.61
CA LYS A 395 3.70 -25.91 -14.37
C LYS A 395 2.32 -25.84 -13.69
N ASP A 396 2.27 -25.90 -12.37
CA ASP A 396 1.01 -25.79 -11.63
C ASP A 396 0.42 -24.38 -11.74
N TYR A 397 1.24 -23.34 -11.67
CA TYR A 397 0.80 -21.95 -11.84
C TYR A 397 0.25 -21.65 -13.23
N ILE A 398 0.77 -22.29 -14.27
CA ILE A 398 0.18 -22.23 -15.62
C ILE A 398 -1.23 -22.84 -15.60
N THR A 399 -1.42 -24.00 -14.96
CA THR A 399 -2.75 -24.61 -14.81
C THR A 399 -3.69 -23.75 -13.96
N PHE A 400 -3.19 -23.08 -12.91
CA PHE A 400 -4.00 -22.17 -12.10
C PHE A 400 -4.42 -20.92 -12.88
N TYR A 401 -3.55 -20.42 -13.76
CA TYR A 401 -3.85 -19.35 -14.70
C TYR A 401 -4.91 -19.76 -15.72
N GLU A 402 -4.80 -20.95 -16.32
CA GLU A 402 -5.75 -21.46 -17.33
C GLU A 402 -7.14 -21.72 -16.74
N SER A 403 -7.21 -22.08 -15.46
CA SER A 403 -8.47 -22.42 -14.76
C SER A 403 -9.08 -21.27 -13.96
N ASP A 404 -8.45 -20.08 -13.95
CA ASP A 404 -8.85 -18.94 -13.10
C ASP A 404 -9.03 -19.34 -11.63
N ARG A 405 -8.17 -20.25 -11.14
CA ARG A 405 -8.25 -20.76 -9.77
C ARG A 405 -7.79 -19.68 -8.79
N LYS A 406 -8.64 -19.35 -7.82
CA LYS A 406 -8.23 -18.54 -6.66
C LYS A 406 -7.31 -19.33 -5.73
N ILE A 407 -6.19 -18.72 -5.39
CA ILE A 407 -5.13 -19.26 -4.53
C ILE A 407 -4.70 -18.20 -3.51
N SER A 408 -3.91 -18.58 -2.51
CA SER A 408 -3.50 -17.65 -1.46
C SER A 408 -2.65 -16.51 -2.05
N TYR A 409 -2.99 -15.29 -1.65
CA TYR A 409 -2.28 -14.09 -2.03
C TYR A 409 -2.04 -13.24 -0.78
N TYR A 410 -0.78 -13.13 -0.37
CA TYR A 410 -0.37 -12.31 0.75
C TYR A 410 0.21 -11.00 0.23
N LYS A 411 -0.17 -9.86 0.81
CA LYS A 411 0.32 -8.54 0.39
C LYS A 411 0.98 -7.79 1.53
N TRP A 412 2.16 -7.24 1.29
CA TRP A 412 2.79 -6.22 2.12
C TRP A 412 2.55 -4.88 1.43
N ASN A 413 1.59 -4.10 1.95
CA ASN A 413 1.24 -2.80 1.40
C ASN A 413 2.31 -1.74 1.70
N LEU A 414 2.22 -0.60 1.02
CA LEU A 414 3.08 0.54 1.28
C LEU A 414 3.02 0.94 2.77
N ASN A 415 4.18 1.13 3.40
CA ASN A 415 4.32 1.45 4.83
C ASN A 415 3.72 0.39 5.79
N ALA A 416 3.45 -0.83 5.31
CA ALA A 416 2.93 -1.88 6.17
C ALA A 416 3.96 -2.37 7.19
N ILE A 417 3.48 -2.83 8.34
CA ILE A 417 4.30 -3.50 9.37
C ILE A 417 3.94 -4.98 9.51
N ALA A 418 3.01 -5.45 8.69
CA ALA A 418 2.50 -6.81 8.70
C ALA A 418 1.94 -7.19 7.33
N TRP A 419 1.91 -8.49 7.04
CA TRP A 419 1.29 -9.05 5.85
C TRP A 419 -0.24 -9.07 5.97
N GLU A 420 -0.92 -8.73 4.89
CA GLU A 420 -2.35 -8.94 4.71
C GLU A 420 -2.61 -10.26 4.00
N ASN A 421 -3.62 -10.99 4.50
CA ASN A 421 -4.00 -12.29 3.97
C ASN A 421 -5.21 -12.18 3.05
N GLY A 422 -5.07 -12.69 1.83
CA GLY A 422 -6.15 -12.73 0.85
C GLY A 422 -6.06 -13.93 -0.09
N THR A 423 -6.87 -13.88 -1.13
CA THR A 423 -6.84 -14.84 -2.23
C THR A 423 -6.96 -14.10 -3.55
N SER A 424 -6.24 -14.56 -4.56
CA SER A 424 -6.24 -14.00 -5.91
C SER A 424 -6.12 -15.11 -6.95
N THR A 425 -6.60 -14.88 -8.17
CA THR A 425 -6.18 -15.66 -9.34
C THR A 425 -4.78 -15.25 -9.79
N VAL A 426 -4.14 -16.06 -10.64
CA VAL A 426 -2.84 -15.68 -11.23
C VAL A 426 -2.95 -14.40 -12.06
N LYS A 427 -4.06 -14.24 -12.81
CA LYS A 427 -4.33 -13.02 -13.60
C LYS A 427 -4.46 -11.80 -12.72
N GLU A 428 -5.35 -11.86 -11.72
CA GLU A 428 -5.61 -10.76 -10.79
C GLU A 428 -4.33 -10.33 -10.06
N ALA A 429 -3.49 -11.27 -9.60
CA ALA A 429 -2.23 -10.96 -8.92
C ALA A 429 -1.18 -10.32 -9.86
N LEU A 430 -1.06 -10.80 -11.09
CA LEU A 430 -0.15 -10.22 -12.09
C LEU A 430 -0.60 -8.80 -12.49
N SER A 431 -1.91 -8.53 -12.47
CA SER A 431 -2.47 -7.20 -12.72
C SER A 431 -2.75 -6.40 -11.45
N ASP A 432 -2.25 -6.79 -10.28
CA ASP A 432 -2.58 -6.11 -9.01
C ASP A 432 -1.79 -4.80 -8.85
N GLU A 433 -0.54 -4.79 -9.33
CA GLU A 433 0.37 -3.65 -9.25
C GLU A 433 1.17 -3.48 -10.55
N ALA A 434 1.75 -2.30 -10.73
CA ALA A 434 2.83 -2.07 -11.68
C ALA A 434 4.13 -2.70 -11.16
N TRP A 435 4.21 -4.04 -11.17
CA TRP A 435 5.35 -4.79 -10.66
C TRP A 435 6.67 -4.40 -11.36
N ASP A 436 7.68 -4.02 -10.58
CA ASP A 436 9.05 -3.82 -11.08
C ASP A 436 9.74 -5.17 -11.29
N PHE A 437 9.49 -6.12 -10.39
CA PHE A 437 10.06 -7.45 -10.42
C PHE A 437 8.97 -8.51 -10.22
N VAL A 438 9.02 -9.56 -11.03
CA VAL A 438 8.28 -10.80 -10.79
C VAL A 438 9.29 -11.91 -10.56
N VAL A 439 9.28 -12.45 -9.35
CA VAL A 439 10.17 -13.54 -8.94
C VAL A 439 9.40 -14.85 -9.03
N ILE A 440 9.91 -15.79 -9.81
CA ILE A 440 9.34 -17.13 -9.97
C ILE A 440 10.25 -18.19 -9.36
N GLN A 441 9.66 -19.26 -8.83
CA GLN A 441 10.42 -20.45 -8.45
C GLN A 441 9.60 -21.73 -8.59
N ASN A 442 10.30 -22.86 -8.56
CA ASN A 442 9.67 -24.17 -8.37
C ASN A 442 9.46 -24.52 -6.89
N GLY A 443 8.59 -25.50 -6.65
CA GLY A 443 8.36 -26.08 -5.33
C GLY A 443 9.57 -26.85 -4.81
N ALA A 444 9.59 -27.19 -3.52
CA ALA A 444 10.72 -27.87 -2.87
C ALA A 444 11.16 -29.13 -3.66
N TYR A 445 10.23 -30.05 -3.92
CA TYR A 445 10.51 -31.31 -4.61
C TYR A 445 10.75 -31.15 -6.12
N GLN A 446 10.21 -30.10 -6.72
CA GLN A 446 10.34 -29.79 -8.14
C GLN A 446 11.63 -29.03 -8.47
N SER A 447 12.20 -28.31 -7.51
CA SER A 447 13.35 -27.41 -7.76
C SER A 447 14.58 -28.14 -8.31
N ALA A 448 14.80 -29.38 -7.89
CA ALA A 448 15.89 -30.23 -8.38
C ALA A 448 15.42 -31.32 -9.38
N ASP A 449 14.26 -31.11 -10.02
CA ASP A 449 13.71 -32.00 -11.03
C ASP A 449 13.57 -31.29 -12.39
N GLU A 450 14.50 -31.55 -13.29
CA GLU A 450 14.55 -30.97 -14.63
C GLU A 450 13.22 -31.09 -15.41
N SER A 451 12.49 -32.21 -15.26
CA SER A 451 11.23 -32.46 -15.97
C SER A 451 10.09 -31.50 -15.60
N THR A 452 10.27 -30.74 -14.52
CA THR A 452 9.29 -29.75 -14.05
C THR A 452 9.50 -28.36 -14.66
N TYR A 453 10.61 -28.16 -15.38
CA TYR A 453 10.94 -26.92 -16.08
C TYR A 453 10.61 -27.00 -17.57
N TRP A 454 10.79 -28.18 -18.17
CA TRP A 454 10.50 -28.43 -19.58
C TRP A 454 10.26 -29.92 -19.88
N ASP A 455 9.49 -30.20 -20.91
CA ASP A 455 9.40 -31.54 -21.52
C ASP A 455 10.55 -31.73 -22.51
N GLN A 456 11.05 -32.97 -22.64
CA GLN A 456 12.10 -33.32 -23.60
C GLN A 456 11.71 -34.52 -24.45
N ASP A 457 12.21 -34.57 -25.68
CA ASP A 457 12.16 -35.79 -26.50
C ASP A 457 13.21 -36.83 -26.04
N GLU A 458 13.21 -38.02 -26.65
CA GLU A 458 14.16 -39.10 -26.36
C GLU A 458 15.63 -38.71 -26.60
N LYS A 459 15.88 -37.63 -27.35
CA LYS A 459 17.23 -37.10 -27.65
C LYS A 459 17.63 -35.96 -26.71
N GLY A 460 16.76 -35.58 -25.76
CA GLY A 460 17.00 -34.51 -24.80
C GLY A 460 16.70 -33.11 -25.33
N ASN A 461 16.09 -32.96 -26.51
CA ASN A 461 15.68 -31.64 -27.02
C ASN A 461 14.43 -31.17 -26.27
N ILE A 462 14.41 -29.90 -25.88
CA ILE A 462 13.23 -29.30 -25.23
C ILE A 462 12.08 -29.21 -26.24
N THR A 463 10.97 -29.89 -25.93
CA THR A 463 9.75 -29.88 -26.75
C THR A 463 8.70 -28.91 -26.21
N LYS A 464 8.72 -28.64 -24.90
CA LYS A 464 7.88 -27.63 -24.26
C LYS A 464 8.61 -27.00 -23.09
N ASN A 465 8.79 -25.68 -23.11
CA ASN A 465 9.43 -24.93 -22.04
C ASN A 465 8.38 -24.24 -21.15
N TYR A 466 8.18 -24.75 -19.93
CA TYR A 466 7.18 -24.20 -19.00
C TYR A 466 7.62 -22.86 -18.42
N VAL A 467 8.92 -22.63 -18.27
CA VAL A 467 9.45 -21.36 -17.75
C VAL A 467 9.17 -20.23 -18.73
N ASN A 468 9.47 -20.45 -20.01
CA ASN A 468 9.20 -19.48 -21.08
C ASN A 468 7.69 -19.26 -21.27
N LEU A 469 6.88 -20.33 -21.26
CA LEU A 469 5.41 -20.19 -21.30
C LEU A 469 4.85 -19.37 -20.13
N PHE A 470 5.41 -19.53 -18.92
CA PHE A 470 4.98 -18.74 -17.78
C PHE A 470 5.50 -17.30 -17.83
N ALA A 471 6.71 -17.07 -18.35
CA ALA A 471 7.21 -15.72 -18.63
C ALA A 471 6.30 -14.98 -19.63
N ASP A 472 5.83 -15.64 -20.68
CA ASP A 472 4.86 -15.09 -21.64
C ASP A 472 3.51 -14.79 -20.98
N ILE A 473 3.09 -15.56 -19.97
CA ILE A 473 1.89 -15.26 -19.18
C ILE A 473 2.12 -14.00 -18.35
N ILE A 474 3.28 -13.89 -17.69
CA ILE A 474 3.65 -12.73 -16.88
C ILE A 474 3.65 -11.46 -17.74
N ASP A 475 4.33 -11.46 -18.88
CA ASP A 475 4.41 -10.29 -19.77
C ASP A 475 3.03 -9.87 -20.32
N ARG A 476 2.14 -10.82 -20.60
CA ARG A 476 0.78 -10.53 -21.07
C ARG A 476 -0.17 -10.03 -19.98
N CYS A 477 0.04 -10.44 -18.74
CA CYS A 477 -0.91 -10.18 -17.64
C CYS A 477 -0.47 -9.05 -16.71
N CYS A 478 0.79 -8.63 -16.73
CA CYS A 478 1.22 -7.42 -16.03
C CYS A 478 0.77 -6.20 -16.84
N LEU A 479 -0.49 -5.80 -16.65
CA LEU A 479 -1.15 -4.76 -17.46
C LEU A 479 -0.65 -3.34 -17.18
N PHE A 480 0.17 -3.16 -16.14
CA PHE A 480 0.62 -1.86 -15.64
C PHE A 480 2.16 -1.68 -15.71
N SER A 481 2.89 -2.69 -16.18
CA SER A 481 4.37 -2.71 -16.17
C SER A 481 4.94 -3.88 -16.98
N HIS A 482 6.19 -3.76 -17.45
CA HIS A 482 7.00 -4.89 -17.90
C HIS A 482 8.00 -5.28 -16.81
N PRO A 483 7.62 -6.16 -15.87
CA PRO A 483 8.50 -6.52 -14.77
C PRO A 483 9.76 -7.22 -15.25
N VAL A 484 10.85 -6.99 -14.54
CA VAL A 484 12.05 -7.82 -14.68
C VAL A 484 11.75 -9.18 -14.05
N ILE A 485 11.66 -10.22 -14.89
CA ILE A 485 11.43 -11.58 -14.44
C ILE A 485 12.72 -12.16 -13.89
N CYS A 486 12.66 -12.68 -12.66
CA CYS A 486 13.79 -13.25 -11.95
C CYS A 486 13.48 -14.68 -11.51
N PHE A 487 14.50 -15.54 -11.48
CA PHE A 487 14.33 -16.91 -10.99
C PHE A 487 15.00 -17.06 -9.61
N ASN A 488 14.25 -17.48 -8.59
CA ASN A 488 14.84 -17.78 -7.29
C ASN A 488 15.42 -19.20 -7.28
N MET A 489 16.75 -19.31 -7.25
CA MET A 489 17.43 -20.59 -7.04
C MET A 489 17.33 -20.94 -5.56
N THR A 490 16.54 -21.97 -5.28
CA THR A 490 16.29 -22.46 -3.92
C THR A 490 17.51 -23.18 -3.34
N TRP A 491 17.38 -23.69 -2.12
CA TRP A 491 18.44 -24.35 -1.36
C TRP A 491 18.29 -25.87 -1.32
N ALA A 492 19.40 -26.56 -1.15
CA ALA A 492 19.43 -28.00 -0.89
C ALA A 492 18.92 -28.30 0.53
N TYR A 493 18.37 -29.50 0.72
CA TYR A 493 17.83 -29.94 2.02
C TYR A 493 18.93 -30.15 3.07
N SER A 494 18.49 -30.22 4.32
CA SER A 494 19.32 -30.54 5.49
C SER A 494 19.99 -31.91 5.35
N VAL A 495 21.21 -32.08 5.87
CA VAL A 495 21.83 -33.41 5.99
C VAL A 495 21.05 -34.36 6.91
N TYR A 496 20.11 -33.83 7.69
CA TYR A 496 19.18 -34.60 8.51
C TYR A 496 17.91 -35.02 7.75
N HIS A 497 17.77 -34.65 6.47
CA HIS A 497 16.60 -34.98 5.66
C HIS A 497 16.46 -36.50 5.47
N THR A 498 15.21 -36.95 5.51
CA THR A 498 14.81 -38.37 5.41
C THR A 498 13.58 -38.46 4.51
N LEU A 499 13.30 -39.63 3.97
CA LEU A 499 12.16 -39.79 3.07
C LEU A 499 10.82 -39.71 3.84
N SER A 500 9.79 -39.26 3.13
CA SER A 500 8.40 -39.26 3.62
C SER A 500 7.50 -40.08 2.69
N SER A 501 6.70 -40.98 3.26
CA SER A 501 5.68 -41.76 2.55
C SER A 501 4.66 -40.86 1.85
N SER A 502 4.32 -39.71 2.46
CA SER A 502 3.38 -38.72 1.89
C SER A 502 3.89 -38.06 0.60
N GLN A 503 5.19 -38.17 0.31
CA GLN A 503 5.83 -37.57 -0.86
C GLN A 503 6.31 -38.61 -1.88
N GLY A 504 6.28 -39.89 -1.52
CA GLY A 504 6.45 -41.03 -2.43
C GLY A 504 7.68 -40.93 -3.34
N SER A 505 7.49 -41.21 -4.62
CA SER A 505 8.54 -41.18 -5.66
C SER A 505 8.97 -39.79 -6.11
N LYS A 506 8.39 -38.71 -5.58
CA LYS A 506 8.73 -37.32 -5.96
C LYS A 506 10.00 -36.81 -5.27
N ASP A 507 10.37 -37.41 -4.15
CA ASP A 507 11.58 -37.04 -3.43
C ASP A 507 12.80 -37.73 -4.07
N LYS A 508 13.64 -36.92 -4.75
CA LYS A 508 14.86 -37.38 -5.42
C LYS A 508 16.08 -37.42 -4.51
N TRP A 509 15.93 -37.20 -3.20
CA TRP A 509 17.04 -37.07 -2.25
C TRP A 509 18.10 -38.16 -2.37
N LEU A 510 17.69 -39.42 -2.47
CA LEU A 510 18.62 -40.55 -2.57
C LEU A 510 19.41 -40.60 -3.88
N SER A 511 18.96 -39.92 -4.94
CA SER A 511 19.67 -39.90 -6.22
C SER A 511 20.87 -38.95 -6.25
N PHE A 512 21.00 -38.06 -5.27
CA PHE A 512 22.03 -37.02 -5.27
C PHE A 512 23.37 -37.46 -4.66
N GLY A 513 23.44 -38.64 -4.04
CA GLY A 513 24.69 -39.13 -3.45
C GLY A 513 24.53 -40.36 -2.57
N ILE A 514 25.66 -40.99 -2.23
CA ILE A 514 25.66 -42.23 -1.44
C ILE A 514 25.53 -41.99 0.06
N ASN A 515 25.91 -40.81 0.57
CA ASN A 515 25.71 -40.38 1.95
C ASN A 515 25.04 -38.99 2.03
N GLN A 516 24.58 -38.59 3.21
CA GLN A 516 23.84 -37.33 3.38
C GLN A 516 24.63 -36.09 2.95
N LYS A 517 25.94 -36.05 3.20
CA LYS A 517 26.81 -34.96 2.74
C LYS A 517 26.78 -34.82 1.21
N GLN A 518 26.99 -35.93 0.51
CA GLN A 518 26.95 -35.94 -0.94
C GLN A 518 25.57 -35.65 -1.49
N ARG A 519 24.49 -36.11 -0.83
CA ARG A 519 23.12 -35.80 -1.26
C ARG A 519 22.81 -34.32 -1.17
N GLN A 520 23.20 -33.66 -0.09
CA GLN A 520 23.05 -32.20 0.01
C GLN A 520 23.84 -31.49 -1.09
N LEU A 521 25.13 -31.82 -1.25
CA LEU A 521 25.99 -31.16 -2.23
C LEU A 521 25.55 -31.45 -3.68
N GLY A 522 25.12 -32.68 -3.95
CA GLY A 522 24.58 -33.11 -5.24
C GLY A 522 23.29 -32.38 -5.58
N MET A 523 22.37 -32.25 -4.61
CA MET A 523 21.16 -31.46 -4.79
C MET A 523 21.47 -29.98 -5.04
N TYR A 524 22.40 -29.39 -4.27
CA TYR A 524 22.84 -28.00 -4.49
C TYR A 524 23.44 -27.81 -5.89
N THR A 525 24.28 -28.74 -6.33
CA THR A 525 24.88 -28.73 -7.66
C THR A 525 23.82 -28.79 -8.75
N GLU A 526 22.80 -29.64 -8.57
CA GLU A 526 21.68 -29.75 -9.50
C GLU A 526 20.83 -28.47 -9.55
N LEU A 527 20.57 -27.85 -8.40
CA LEU A 527 19.89 -26.56 -8.32
C LEU A 527 20.65 -25.46 -9.09
N CYS A 528 21.98 -25.40 -8.93
CA CYS A 528 22.83 -24.47 -9.68
C CYS A 528 22.74 -24.73 -11.19
N ARG A 529 22.88 -25.99 -11.60
CA ARG A 529 22.80 -26.40 -13.01
C ARG A 529 21.46 -26.00 -13.62
N LEU A 530 20.35 -26.26 -12.93
CA LEU A 530 19.01 -25.95 -13.41
C LEU A 530 18.77 -24.44 -13.47
N ALA A 531 19.22 -23.67 -12.48
CA ALA A 531 19.15 -22.21 -12.51
C ALA A 531 19.93 -21.61 -13.70
N GLN A 532 21.11 -22.15 -14.03
CA GLN A 532 21.87 -21.76 -15.22
C GLN A 532 21.13 -22.13 -16.51
N LYS A 533 20.53 -23.33 -16.59
CA LYS A 533 19.72 -23.74 -17.74
C LYS A 533 18.46 -22.90 -17.92
N VAL A 534 17.83 -22.43 -16.84
CA VAL A 534 16.72 -21.48 -16.91
C VAL A 534 17.14 -20.21 -17.66
N LEU A 535 18.29 -19.61 -17.31
CA LEU A 535 18.81 -18.44 -18.03
C LEU A 535 19.17 -18.75 -19.49
N GLN A 536 19.69 -19.94 -19.75
CA GLN A 536 20.06 -20.38 -21.10
C GLN A 536 18.83 -20.57 -22.02
N HIS A 537 17.73 -21.11 -21.47
CA HIS A 537 16.56 -21.53 -22.24
C HIS A 537 15.37 -20.57 -22.14
N CYS A 538 15.43 -19.54 -21.30
CA CYS A 538 14.40 -18.52 -21.13
C CYS A 538 15.04 -17.12 -21.00
N PRO A 539 15.30 -16.43 -22.12
CA PRO A 539 15.96 -15.12 -22.12
C PRO A 539 15.14 -13.99 -21.47
N GLU A 540 13.86 -14.23 -21.20
CA GLU A 540 12.97 -13.34 -20.45
C GLU A 540 13.37 -13.27 -18.97
N VAL A 541 13.89 -14.37 -18.40
CA VAL A 541 14.45 -14.40 -17.06
C VAL A 541 15.82 -13.70 -17.08
N LYS A 542 15.93 -12.54 -16.40
CA LYS A 542 17.10 -11.68 -16.52
C LYS A 542 18.25 -12.05 -15.58
N PHE A 543 17.94 -12.62 -14.42
CA PHE A 543 18.96 -13.11 -13.50
C PHE A 543 18.38 -14.11 -12.49
N VAL A 544 19.28 -14.78 -11.79
CA VAL A 544 19.00 -15.71 -10.72
C VAL A 544 19.22 -15.02 -9.38
N ILE A 545 18.30 -15.21 -8.44
CA ILE A 545 18.51 -14.90 -7.02
C ILE A 545 19.18 -16.12 -6.38
N PRO A 546 20.43 -16.00 -5.86
CA PRO A 546 21.23 -17.14 -5.44
C PRO A 546 20.95 -17.57 -3.98
N SER A 547 19.66 -17.70 -3.60
CA SER A 547 19.26 -18.08 -2.24
C SER A 547 19.89 -19.41 -1.80
N GLY A 548 19.97 -20.38 -2.70
CA GLY A 548 20.63 -21.66 -2.46
C GLY A 548 22.10 -21.55 -2.11
N THR A 549 22.84 -20.68 -2.81
CA THR A 549 24.24 -20.43 -2.53
C THR A 549 24.44 -19.67 -1.23
N ALA A 550 23.58 -18.70 -0.91
CA ALA A 550 23.63 -18.03 0.38
C ALA A 550 23.47 -19.03 1.54
N VAL A 551 22.53 -19.98 1.42
CA VAL A 551 22.37 -21.09 2.38
C VAL A 551 23.60 -21.98 2.41
N GLN A 552 24.14 -22.36 1.25
CA GLN A 552 25.32 -23.25 1.20
C GLN A 552 26.59 -22.59 1.77
N ASN A 553 26.75 -21.27 1.60
CA ASN A 553 27.80 -20.48 2.24
C ASN A 553 27.61 -20.46 3.76
N ALA A 554 26.38 -20.20 4.24
CA ALA A 554 26.08 -20.18 5.67
C ALA A 554 26.31 -21.54 6.35
N ARG A 555 26.19 -22.66 5.62
CA ARG A 555 26.57 -23.99 6.12
C ARG A 555 28.06 -24.13 6.41
N GLY A 556 28.91 -23.30 5.83
CA GLY A 556 30.34 -23.22 6.15
C GLY A 556 30.66 -22.41 7.42
N THR A 557 29.65 -21.88 8.11
CA THR A 557 29.83 -20.94 9.23
C THR A 557 29.16 -21.44 10.53
N SER A 558 29.39 -20.74 11.63
CA SER A 558 28.76 -20.95 12.93
C SER A 558 27.23 -20.82 12.91
N LEU A 559 26.64 -20.20 11.87
CA LEU A 559 25.18 -20.21 11.68
C LEU A 559 24.61 -21.61 11.56
N ARG A 560 25.36 -22.55 10.98
CA ARG A 560 24.92 -23.95 10.85
C ARG A 560 24.73 -24.58 12.22
N THR A 561 25.69 -24.40 13.12
CA THR A 561 25.63 -24.91 14.50
C THR A 561 24.57 -24.17 15.31
N ASP A 562 24.46 -22.84 15.17
CA ASP A 562 23.45 -22.02 15.85
C ASP A 562 22.00 -22.44 15.54
N THR A 563 21.78 -23.06 14.38
CA THR A 563 20.46 -23.47 13.87
C THR A 563 20.21 -24.98 13.93
N THR A 564 21.15 -25.74 14.49
CA THR A 564 21.02 -27.20 14.61
C THR A 564 20.82 -27.59 16.07
N ILE A 565 19.71 -28.26 16.36
CA ILE A 565 19.44 -28.85 17.67
C ILE A 565 20.58 -29.83 18.04
N GLN A 566 20.93 -29.91 19.33
CA GLN A 566 21.98 -30.80 19.82
C GLN A 566 21.55 -31.52 21.10
N GLY A 567 22.19 -32.65 21.40
CA GLY A 567 22.01 -33.38 22.65
C GLY A 567 20.80 -34.32 22.62
N VAL A 568 20.09 -34.41 23.74
CA VAL A 568 18.94 -35.32 23.91
C VAL A 568 17.65 -34.54 23.70
N VAL A 569 16.77 -35.06 22.85
CA VAL A 569 15.44 -34.49 22.60
C VAL A 569 14.35 -35.51 22.88
N SER A 570 13.18 -35.02 23.26
CA SER A 570 12.00 -35.85 23.52
C SER A 570 10.78 -35.28 22.80
N GLN A 571 10.05 -36.12 22.08
CA GLN A 571 8.77 -35.75 21.46
C GLN A 571 7.75 -36.84 21.71
N SER A 572 6.49 -36.47 21.93
CA SER A 572 5.41 -37.45 21.97
C SER A 572 5.19 -38.01 20.57
N ASN A 573 5.23 -39.34 20.45
CA ASN A 573 4.82 -40.01 19.23
C ASN A 573 3.34 -39.64 18.95
N PRO A 574 3.02 -39.04 17.81
CA PRO A 574 1.68 -38.51 17.54
C PRO A 574 0.61 -39.60 17.39
N GLU A 575 1.00 -40.85 17.10
CA GLU A 575 0.08 -41.98 16.96
C GLU A 575 -0.20 -42.68 18.29
N THR A 576 0.82 -42.83 19.13
CA THR A 576 0.71 -43.59 20.39
C THR A 576 0.62 -42.71 21.63
N GLY A 577 0.88 -41.40 21.50
CA GLY A 577 0.98 -40.44 22.61
C GLY A 577 2.18 -40.66 23.53
N THR A 578 3.02 -41.67 23.26
CA THR A 578 4.13 -42.05 24.14
C THR A 578 5.35 -41.18 23.87
N PRO A 579 6.02 -40.62 24.90
CA PRO A 579 7.26 -39.88 24.70
C PRO A 579 8.37 -40.77 24.12
N VAL A 580 8.94 -40.34 23.01
CA VAL A 580 10.15 -40.92 22.42
C VAL A 580 11.31 -39.99 22.72
N THR A 581 12.37 -40.53 23.33
CA THR A 581 13.59 -39.78 23.67
C THR A 581 14.74 -40.32 22.84
N THR A 582 15.52 -39.43 22.23
CA THR A 582 16.60 -39.80 21.33
C THR A 582 17.75 -38.80 21.41
N VAL A 583 18.95 -39.27 21.04
CA VAL A 583 20.13 -38.43 20.87
C VAL A 583 20.12 -37.90 19.45
N VAL A 584 20.35 -36.60 19.29
CA VAL A 584 20.55 -35.97 17.99
C VAL A 584 21.97 -36.31 17.51
N PRO A 585 22.14 -36.91 16.31
CA PRO A 585 23.47 -37.11 15.75
C PRO A 585 24.16 -35.78 15.51
N THR A 586 25.47 -35.73 15.71
CA THR A 586 26.30 -34.60 15.28
C THR A 586 26.18 -34.38 13.78
N ILE A 587 26.57 -33.20 13.32
CA ILE A 587 26.53 -32.86 11.89
C ILE A 587 27.43 -33.82 11.11
N GLU A 588 28.62 -34.14 11.62
CA GLU A 588 29.54 -35.08 10.97
C GLU A 588 28.98 -36.51 10.92
N GLU A 589 28.33 -36.97 11.99
CA GLU A 589 27.67 -38.28 12.00
C GLU A 589 26.54 -38.32 10.97
N ALA A 590 25.65 -37.33 10.96
CA ALA A 590 24.57 -37.23 9.98
C ALA A 590 25.11 -37.19 8.54
N GLU A 591 26.13 -36.38 8.27
CA GLU A 591 26.80 -36.28 6.97
C GLU A 591 27.32 -37.62 6.45
N SER A 592 27.80 -38.49 7.35
CA SER A 592 28.39 -39.78 7.01
C SER A 592 27.37 -40.88 6.69
N MET A 593 26.10 -40.70 7.06
CA MET A 593 25.07 -41.74 6.95
C MET A 593 24.76 -42.10 5.50
N THR A 594 24.83 -43.39 5.18
CA THR A 594 24.56 -43.95 3.85
C THR A 594 23.19 -44.61 3.78
N ASP A 595 22.85 -45.45 4.76
CA ASP A 595 21.56 -46.15 4.86
C ASP A 595 20.63 -45.45 5.86
N LEU A 596 19.50 -44.93 5.37
CA LEU A 596 18.53 -44.22 6.20
C LEU A 596 17.77 -45.15 7.17
N ASN A 597 17.62 -46.43 6.84
CA ASN A 597 16.99 -47.39 7.75
C ASN A 597 17.92 -47.70 8.92
N GLN A 598 19.21 -47.90 8.64
CA GLN A 598 20.20 -48.10 9.71
C GLN A 598 20.39 -46.82 10.54
N ALA A 599 20.43 -45.66 9.89
CA ALA A 599 20.46 -44.37 10.58
C ALA A 599 19.29 -44.19 11.55
N ALA A 600 18.08 -44.62 11.18
CA ALA A 600 16.90 -44.56 12.05
C ALA A 600 16.99 -45.51 13.25
N VAL A 601 17.69 -46.64 13.11
CA VAL A 601 17.97 -47.57 14.22
C VAL A 601 19.00 -47.00 15.17
N ASP A 602 20.11 -46.49 14.63
CA ASP A 602 21.22 -45.94 15.41
C ASP A 602 20.82 -44.63 16.09
N PHE A 603 20.09 -43.79 15.36
CA PHE A 603 19.56 -42.51 15.80
C PHE A 603 18.06 -42.44 15.48
N PRO A 604 17.16 -42.76 16.43
CA PRO A 604 15.73 -42.58 16.24
C PRO A 604 15.31 -41.17 15.81
N PHE A 605 16.16 -40.17 16.03
CA PHE A 605 16.01 -38.82 15.47
C PHE A 605 15.94 -38.78 13.93
N MET A 606 16.68 -39.68 13.27
CA MET A 606 16.75 -39.84 11.81
C MET A 606 15.67 -40.80 11.28
N ALA A 607 14.73 -41.22 12.11
CA ALA A 607 13.57 -41.95 11.63
C ALA A 607 12.75 -41.05 10.71
N GLY A 608 12.44 -41.57 9.52
CA GLY A 608 11.66 -40.85 8.51
C GLY A 608 10.35 -40.30 9.05
N LYS A 609 9.73 -39.41 8.26
CA LYS A 609 8.50 -38.72 8.64
C LYS A 609 7.49 -39.69 9.25
N ASP A 610 7.31 -40.88 8.69
CA ASP A 610 6.20 -41.77 9.07
C ASP A 610 6.44 -42.64 10.32
N ASN A 611 7.68 -42.77 10.81
CA ASN A 611 8.00 -43.71 11.90
C ASN A 611 8.49 -43.06 13.19
N ASN A 612 8.76 -41.75 13.21
CA ASN A 612 9.01 -41.01 14.46
C ASN A 612 9.12 -39.48 14.31
N PHE A 613 8.97 -38.89 13.11
CA PHE A 613 8.82 -37.45 12.83
C PHE A 613 9.87 -36.47 13.44
N MET A 614 10.88 -36.93 14.18
CA MET A 614 11.70 -36.09 15.06
C MET A 614 12.44 -35.01 14.27
N ASN A 615 13.36 -35.36 13.39
CA ASN A 615 14.11 -34.41 12.55
C ASN A 615 13.23 -33.38 11.81
N TRP A 616 11.99 -33.73 11.46
CA TRP A 616 11.01 -32.83 10.83
C TRP A 616 10.38 -31.79 11.78
N HIS A 617 10.61 -31.88 13.08
CA HIS A 617 10.07 -30.97 14.10
C HIS A 617 11.13 -30.10 14.77
N TYR A 618 12.40 -30.32 14.47
CA TYR A 618 13.51 -29.56 15.05
C TYR A 618 14.30 -28.80 13.99
N GLY A 619 14.92 -27.70 14.42
CA GLY A 619 15.89 -26.96 13.65
C GLY A 619 17.12 -27.81 13.33
N THR A 620 17.43 -27.98 12.06
CA THR A 620 18.60 -28.71 11.58
C THR A 620 19.18 -28.01 10.36
N ASP A 621 20.48 -27.70 10.41
CA ASP A 621 21.24 -27.29 9.21
C ASP A 621 20.58 -26.12 8.44
N LEU A 622 20.32 -25.02 9.18
CA LEU A 622 19.59 -23.82 8.75
C LEU A 622 18.09 -24.00 8.45
N SER A 623 17.58 -25.22 8.50
CA SER A 623 16.17 -25.56 8.27
C SER A 623 15.39 -25.79 9.57
N ARG A 624 14.06 -25.64 9.57
CA ARG A 624 13.16 -25.89 10.73
C ARG A 624 12.44 -27.24 10.69
N ASP A 625 12.57 -27.97 9.59
CA ASP A 625 11.89 -29.23 9.31
C ASP A 625 12.58 -30.01 8.17
N CYS A 626 13.91 -29.98 8.14
CA CYS A 626 14.77 -30.52 7.10
C CYS A 626 14.70 -29.82 5.73
N LEU A 627 13.65 -29.04 5.46
CA LEU A 627 13.40 -28.42 4.16
C LEU A 627 13.34 -26.90 4.23
N HIS A 628 12.42 -26.38 5.05
CA HIS A 628 12.10 -24.96 5.13
C HIS A 628 13.08 -24.24 6.05
N MET A 629 13.34 -22.97 5.81
CA MET A 629 14.35 -22.23 6.59
C MET A 629 13.93 -22.03 8.05
N THR A 630 14.87 -21.90 8.98
CA THR A 630 14.54 -21.42 10.33
C THR A 630 13.83 -20.07 10.28
N GLU A 631 12.80 -19.89 11.10
CA GLU A 631 12.24 -18.55 11.33
C GLU A 631 13.32 -17.69 11.99
N GLY A 632 13.38 -16.40 11.68
CA GLY A 632 14.53 -15.56 12.04
C GLY A 632 15.69 -15.74 11.05
N ILE A 633 16.84 -16.26 11.50
CA ILE A 633 18.08 -16.16 10.73
C ILE A 633 18.05 -16.85 9.36
N GLY A 634 17.38 -18.00 9.22
CA GLY A 634 17.24 -18.68 7.94
C GLY A 634 16.46 -17.85 6.92
N ARG A 635 15.28 -17.34 7.31
CA ARG A 635 14.48 -16.42 6.47
C ARG A 635 15.19 -15.10 6.18
N TYR A 636 15.95 -14.57 7.15
CA TYR A 636 16.76 -13.36 6.95
C TYR A 636 17.83 -13.57 5.89
N LEU A 637 18.47 -14.73 5.89
CA LEU A 637 19.49 -15.11 4.91
C LEU A 637 18.92 -15.17 3.49
N VAL A 638 17.79 -15.88 3.28
CA VAL A 638 17.21 -16.03 1.93
C VAL A 638 16.48 -14.77 1.44
N GLY A 639 15.84 -14.02 2.34
CA GLY A 639 15.30 -12.70 2.01
C GLY A 639 16.39 -11.68 1.73
N GLY A 640 17.53 -11.78 2.42
CA GLY A 640 18.73 -11.02 2.16
C GLY A 640 19.32 -11.29 0.78
N ALA A 641 19.34 -12.54 0.32
CA ALA A 641 19.79 -12.89 -1.03
C ALA A 641 18.92 -12.24 -2.11
N LEU A 642 17.59 -12.26 -1.94
CA LEU A 642 16.66 -11.57 -2.84
C LEU A 642 16.89 -10.07 -2.82
N TRP A 643 16.91 -9.46 -1.63
CA TRP A 643 17.09 -8.03 -1.48
C TRP A 643 18.43 -7.56 -2.04
N GLN A 644 19.52 -8.26 -1.74
CA GLN A 644 20.85 -7.89 -2.22
C GLN A 644 20.94 -7.99 -3.73
N MET A 645 20.37 -9.03 -4.35
CA MET A 645 20.40 -9.16 -5.81
C MET A 645 19.64 -8.03 -6.50
N ILE A 646 18.45 -7.70 -6.02
CA ILE A 646 17.63 -6.62 -6.58
C ILE A 646 18.25 -5.24 -6.28
N GLY A 647 18.60 -4.98 -5.02
CA GLY A 647 19.21 -3.72 -4.58
C GLY A 647 20.57 -3.44 -5.23
N TYR A 648 21.40 -4.47 -5.43
CA TYR A 648 22.66 -4.31 -6.16
C TYR A 648 22.43 -3.90 -7.62
N LYS A 649 21.41 -4.46 -8.28
CA LYS A 649 21.09 -4.12 -9.68
C LYS A 649 20.48 -2.73 -9.82
N LEU A 650 19.66 -2.30 -8.87
CA LEU A 650 19.03 -0.98 -8.90
C LEU A 650 20.00 0.16 -8.58
N SER A 651 20.84 -0.02 -7.54
CA SER A 651 21.61 1.10 -6.98
C SER A 651 22.96 0.70 -6.39
N ARG A 652 23.45 -0.50 -6.73
CA ARG A 652 24.68 -1.08 -6.15
C ARG A 652 24.64 -1.08 -4.62
N LEU A 653 23.44 -1.25 -4.04
CA LEU A 653 23.29 -1.38 -2.60
C LEU A 653 24.17 -2.52 -2.10
N ASN A 654 24.83 -2.24 -0.98
CA ASN A 654 25.58 -3.24 -0.26
C ASN A 654 24.73 -3.70 0.91
N PHE A 655 24.50 -5.02 1.01
CA PHE A 655 23.76 -5.61 2.12
C PHE A 655 24.48 -5.41 3.45
N THR A 656 25.78 -5.11 3.42
CA THR A 656 26.54 -4.69 4.60
C THR A 656 25.92 -3.42 5.19
N GLY A 657 25.41 -3.51 6.41
CA GLY A 657 24.79 -2.39 7.12
C GLY A 657 23.27 -2.51 7.28
N ASN A 658 22.65 -3.60 6.83
CA ASN A 658 21.26 -3.89 7.18
C ASN A 658 21.11 -3.98 8.72
N THR A 659 20.18 -3.19 9.27
CA THR A 659 19.98 -3.06 10.71
C THR A 659 18.80 -3.85 11.25
N TYR A 660 18.08 -4.62 10.40
CA TYR A 660 16.94 -5.42 10.85
C TYR A 660 17.40 -6.56 11.76
N ARG A 661 16.75 -6.69 12.92
CA ARG A 661 17.03 -7.70 13.94
C ARG A 661 15.73 -8.24 14.51
N THR A 662 15.75 -9.49 14.97
CA THR A 662 14.63 -10.10 15.67
C THR A 662 15.08 -10.57 17.05
N THR A 663 14.22 -10.42 18.06
CA THR A 663 14.49 -10.85 19.44
C THR A 663 13.85 -12.19 19.78
N LYS A 664 12.88 -12.63 18.97
CA LYS A 664 12.16 -13.90 19.17
C LYS A 664 13.10 -15.07 18.86
N GLU A 665 13.34 -15.90 19.88
CA GLU A 665 14.14 -17.12 19.77
C GLU A 665 13.41 -18.25 20.51
N ASP A 666 13.28 -19.41 19.85
CA ASP A 666 12.74 -20.63 20.43
C ASP A 666 13.77 -21.76 20.30
N LYS A 667 14.57 -21.91 21.35
CA LYS A 667 15.59 -22.96 21.47
C LYS A 667 15.02 -24.29 21.99
N THR A 668 13.72 -24.41 22.25
CA THR A 668 13.15 -25.71 22.62
C THR A 668 13.27 -26.67 21.44
N ASN A 669 12.88 -26.18 20.26
CA ASN A 669 12.91 -26.96 19.03
C ASN A 669 13.85 -26.37 17.96
N TYR A 670 14.53 -25.24 18.21
CA TYR A 670 15.46 -24.58 17.26
C TYR A 670 14.82 -24.13 15.94
N ARG A 671 13.47 -24.05 15.89
CA ARG A 671 12.75 -23.65 14.68
C ARG A 671 12.76 -22.14 14.46
N ILE A 672 12.96 -21.36 15.52
CA ILE A 672 13.00 -19.90 15.51
C ILE A 672 14.34 -19.46 16.12
N ILE A 673 15.24 -18.94 15.29
CA ILE A 673 16.56 -18.50 15.71
C ILE A 673 16.69 -17.00 15.44
N ALA A 674 16.80 -16.20 16.51
CA ALA A 674 16.84 -14.75 16.44
C ALA A 674 17.96 -14.22 15.53
N VAL A 675 17.67 -13.13 14.82
CA VAL A 675 18.64 -12.35 14.04
C VAL A 675 19.33 -11.39 15.00
N THR A 676 20.47 -11.82 15.56
CA THR A 676 21.35 -10.99 16.41
C THR A 676 22.42 -10.30 15.56
N ASP A 677 23.13 -9.30 16.10
CA ASP A 677 24.20 -8.62 15.35
C ASP A 677 25.27 -9.58 14.82
N ARG A 678 25.74 -10.51 15.66
CA ARG A 678 26.70 -11.54 15.24
C ARG A 678 26.17 -12.36 14.07
N ARG A 679 24.94 -12.87 14.19
CA ARG A 679 24.37 -13.76 13.17
C ARG A 679 24.04 -13.00 11.88
N ALA A 680 23.56 -11.77 12.01
CA ALA A 680 23.27 -10.90 10.88
C ALA A 680 24.55 -10.56 10.11
N ASP A 681 25.66 -10.25 10.78
CA ASP A 681 26.95 -10.00 10.15
C ASP A 681 27.42 -11.19 9.30
N ILE A 682 27.40 -12.40 9.87
CA ILE A 682 27.76 -13.63 9.16
C ILE A 682 26.81 -13.88 7.97
N ALA A 683 25.49 -13.74 8.18
CA ALA A 683 24.51 -13.92 7.11
C ALA A 683 24.69 -12.90 5.98
N GLN A 684 25.02 -11.65 6.32
CA GLN A 684 25.29 -10.60 5.33
C GLN A 684 26.51 -10.96 4.48
N LYS A 685 27.61 -11.42 5.09
CA LYS A 685 28.79 -11.91 4.37
C LYS A 685 28.46 -13.08 3.45
N CYS A 686 27.66 -14.05 3.91
CA CYS A 686 27.22 -15.20 3.10
C CYS A 686 26.41 -14.78 1.87
N VAL A 687 25.50 -13.81 2.04
CA VAL A 687 24.66 -13.25 0.97
C VAL A 687 25.50 -12.49 -0.05
N ILE A 688 26.45 -11.67 0.39
CA ILE A 688 27.34 -10.91 -0.50
C ILE A 688 28.22 -11.87 -1.30
N ALA A 689 28.82 -12.87 -0.65
CA ALA A 689 29.62 -13.87 -1.35
C ALA A 689 28.80 -14.70 -2.36
N ALA A 690 27.52 -14.95 -2.07
CA ALA A 690 26.61 -15.59 -3.02
C ALA A 690 26.30 -14.71 -4.23
N LEU A 691 26.34 -13.38 -4.12
CA LEU A 691 26.23 -12.48 -5.28
C LEU A 691 27.47 -12.55 -6.17
N ASP A 692 28.66 -12.63 -5.58
CA ASP A 692 29.93 -12.69 -6.31
C ASP A 692 30.16 -14.06 -6.97
N ASN A 693 29.70 -15.13 -6.32
CA ASN A 693 29.82 -16.51 -6.79
C ASN A 693 28.47 -17.25 -6.77
N PRO A 694 27.50 -16.89 -7.61
CA PRO A 694 26.11 -17.34 -7.51
C PRO A 694 25.87 -18.82 -7.80
N TYR A 695 26.89 -19.55 -8.23
CA TYR A 695 26.81 -20.97 -8.55
C TYR A 695 27.93 -21.78 -7.85
N GLY A 696 28.55 -21.22 -6.82
CA GLY A 696 29.68 -21.84 -6.12
C GLY A 696 29.69 -21.51 -4.63
N VAL A 697 30.18 -22.44 -3.82
CA VAL A 697 30.31 -22.22 -2.38
C VAL A 697 31.56 -21.39 -2.13
N SER A 698 31.42 -20.36 -1.30
CA SER A 698 32.50 -19.47 -0.90
C SER A 698 32.92 -19.77 0.53
N ASP A 699 34.21 -19.63 0.81
CA ASP A 699 34.73 -19.68 2.18
C ASP A 699 34.48 -18.33 2.86
N ILE A 700 33.80 -18.34 4.00
CA ILE A 700 33.34 -17.13 4.69
C ILE A 700 34.17 -16.95 5.96
N MET A 701 34.97 -15.87 5.99
CA MET A 701 35.69 -15.48 7.19
C MET A 701 34.75 -14.79 8.19
N GLU A 702 34.58 -15.39 9.36
CA GLU A 702 33.76 -14.86 10.46
C GLU A 702 34.40 -13.68 11.18
#